data_AF-A0A518CLN8-F1
#
_entry.id   AF-A0A518CLN8-F1
#
_cell.length_a   1.000
_cell.length_b   1.000
_cell.length_c   1.000
_cell.angle_alpha   90.00
_cell.angle_beta   90.00
_cell.angle_gamma   90.00
#
_symmetry.space_group_name_H-M   'P 1'
#
loop_
_entity.id
_entity.type
_entity.pdbx_description
1 polymer ?
#
loop_
_entity_poly.entity_id
_entity_poly.type
_entity_poly.pdbx_seq_one_letter_code
_entity_poly.pdbx_strand_id
1 'polypeptide(L)'
;MRIITFNLTTVFLILVCCSRIPAQDAGQMPQAVLIQYDDESISIVPLSSPQDPALQSAEGILLWADRGMEQWRPYPQNPSEEKIELVNGLIQPTRSPDATSSISVSAFTTQLDQLTGLALFRGNGFISPAAGAMHLNPKIVIRREAQEGDVAYPAVTLTLLRGNEEVLTFPVTEGTSRITWSEIPQIPESFQEGLTSGEYTLREADGDRSVTFEIESPENFEWVMEWPEELKPLLGDDEGPLYVHLVVEHLLGQLDEEGKPIPYYSDALDLIETLPEGERTTALEQTRKVILSRLEGEEENVSYLAPTGVPLIDQARELIANGKWEQANQLLDSSELKDGGRKEGLAALYRAVILTESGLSQTMNAIAEYRQASLLLQNSDAADRFRISNNYGGFLLNQTQDRLYNHAFSIATGTSNVLLESALFWNLARAQYESAQELASELSDSHAAVVEVNQARLFAVLADLIRTLDRPDDEERLFDRAVARATLFAHEKASAASNNESTDAITRASAYEILAQIAFRKQQFEESRNEAKLAEAAYLDAGSLAGVESVRRLRGLIALRHQGEGSPEDALTHLLISHEIAELLREQIPDDQIGISRAGFLARRTYVNELIIGLLVEKKEYKRALSFVELAKARSLEDVLIEQPVEESDASASQRTLTEILEAWPKNTTVLEYYLGGDRSWVFIISPEGEVVAHVLSRLDEKPWPSRQLVTGVKQLQQNLGSQAVKMRQRLVARQGFDNAWQQELHEFYNVLIPNDAREQIAQSESLIVIPHHVLHYFPFAALVTKLDDAADSKGVAKPEFWIDAGFNLSFAPSLSTWDLLRQNSTPLQSANAVGIVEFEDAPRLPGVELDLANMRLAFKGKVNKVVPGDKATEANVINLLQQPGLLLFSTHGQNLPDNPLMSYLLCRSDAEHDGKLTGRELYSMPIEADLIVMSACYSGLADRSPLPSDDLFGLQRALLHSGSQTVLSGLWDIYDATGPILINEFFERMANGEDAAKALTESQRSFLNERRNSGKTEPWLHPYFWAVYTVSGNDQIHFSTAK
;
A
#
# COMPACT_ATOMS: atom_id res chain seq x y z
N MET A 1 -17.98 35.04 -17.09
CA MET A 1 -19.15 34.12 -17.22
C MET A 1 -19.08 33.37 -18.56
N ARG A 2 -18.28 32.30 -18.60
CA ARG A 2 -18.41 31.15 -19.51
C ARG A 2 -17.89 29.97 -18.71
N ILE A 3 -18.81 29.12 -18.24
CA ILE A 3 -18.48 27.90 -17.51
C ILE A 3 -18.10 26.87 -18.57
N ILE A 4 -16.88 26.37 -18.53
CA ILE A 4 -16.49 25.15 -19.26
C ILE A 4 -16.50 24.02 -18.24
N THR A 5 -17.67 23.44 -18.01
CA THR A 5 -17.81 22.12 -17.39
C THR A 5 -17.26 21.09 -18.36
N PHE A 6 -16.09 20.54 -18.07
CA PHE A 6 -15.71 19.23 -18.61
C PHE A 6 -16.32 18.15 -17.72
N ASN A 7 -17.16 17.30 -18.29
CA ASN A 7 -17.79 16.20 -17.59
C ASN A 7 -18.02 15.02 -18.56
N LEU A 8 -17.58 13.83 -18.17
CA LEU A 8 -18.10 12.51 -18.59
C LEU A 8 -18.21 12.08 -20.08
N THR A 9 -17.63 12.71 -21.11
CA THR A 9 -17.94 12.25 -22.52
C THR A 9 -16.85 12.24 -23.62
N THR A 10 -15.64 12.78 -23.48
CA THR A 10 -14.83 13.06 -24.70
C THR A 10 -13.94 11.91 -25.23
N VAL A 11 -13.53 10.93 -24.42
CA VAL A 11 -12.42 10.00 -24.81
C VAL A 11 -12.79 8.51 -24.91
N PHE A 12 -13.73 7.99 -24.10
CA PHE A 12 -14.09 6.56 -24.10
C PHE A 12 -14.84 6.10 -25.39
N LEU A 13 -15.25 7.03 -26.28
CA LEU A 13 -16.26 6.79 -27.32
C LEU A 13 -15.70 6.36 -28.70
N ILE A 14 -14.48 6.73 -29.09
CA ILE A 14 -14.07 6.66 -30.52
C ILE A 14 -13.38 5.33 -30.94
N LEU A 15 -12.77 4.56 -30.02
CA LEU A 15 -11.72 3.58 -30.40
C LEU A 15 -11.77 2.18 -29.76
N VAL A 16 -12.89 1.79 -29.16
CA VAL A 16 -13.06 0.42 -28.61
C VAL A 16 -13.48 -0.60 -29.69
N CYS A 17 -14.10 -0.14 -30.78
CA CYS A 17 -14.61 -1.01 -31.85
C CYS A 17 -13.65 -1.10 -33.04
N CYS A 18 -12.77 -2.11 -33.04
CA CYS A 18 -12.27 -2.70 -34.29
C CYS A 18 -12.21 -4.24 -34.28
N SER A 19 -13.03 -4.88 -33.45
CA SER A 19 -13.47 -6.27 -33.63
C SER A 19 -14.83 -6.30 -34.35
N ARG A 20 -14.80 -6.13 -35.68
CA ARG A 20 -15.92 -6.41 -36.64
C ARG A 20 -17.25 -5.63 -36.47
N ILE A 21 -17.23 -4.29 -36.49
CA ILE A 21 -18.46 -3.47 -36.71
C ILE A 21 -18.30 -2.60 -37.99
N PRO A 22 -19.26 -2.60 -38.94
CA PRO A 22 -19.18 -1.80 -40.16
C PRO A 22 -19.39 -0.29 -39.89
N ALA A 23 -18.60 0.53 -40.58
CA ALA A 23 -18.33 1.94 -40.22
C ALA A 23 -19.41 2.97 -40.60
N GLN A 24 -20.69 2.77 -40.26
CA GLN A 24 -21.75 3.75 -40.55
C GLN A 24 -22.39 4.46 -39.34
N ASP A 25 -22.33 3.92 -38.12
CA ASP A 25 -22.92 4.56 -36.93
C ASP A 25 -21.86 4.89 -35.87
N ALA A 26 -21.40 6.14 -35.85
CA ALA A 26 -20.55 6.70 -34.80
C ALA A 26 -21.37 7.65 -33.91
N GLY A 27 -21.95 7.14 -32.81
CA GLY A 27 -22.77 7.96 -31.91
C GLY A 27 -23.12 7.32 -30.56
N GLN A 28 -22.81 8.05 -29.49
CA GLN A 28 -23.06 7.76 -28.05
C GLN A 28 -22.27 6.61 -27.41
N MET A 29 -21.89 6.80 -26.14
CA MET A 29 -21.31 5.74 -25.30
C MET A 29 -22.43 4.79 -24.84
N PRO A 30 -22.10 3.53 -24.52
CA PRO A 30 -22.99 2.70 -23.72
C PRO A 30 -23.31 3.39 -22.39
N GLN A 31 -24.58 3.73 -22.17
CA GLN A 31 -25.07 4.28 -20.90
C GLN A 31 -25.70 3.21 -20.00
N ALA A 32 -25.85 2.00 -20.54
CA ALA A 32 -26.31 0.81 -19.85
C ALA A 32 -25.59 -0.43 -20.39
N VAL A 33 -25.68 -1.52 -19.65
CA VAL A 33 -25.32 -2.87 -20.08
C VAL A 33 -26.43 -3.84 -19.66
N LEU A 34 -26.64 -4.89 -20.43
CA LEU A 34 -27.50 -6.01 -20.04
C LEU A 34 -26.65 -7.26 -19.88
N ILE A 35 -26.63 -7.82 -18.67
CA ILE A 35 -26.05 -9.13 -18.38
C ILE A 35 -27.09 -10.19 -18.79
N GLN A 36 -26.92 -10.76 -19.98
CA GLN A 36 -27.77 -11.83 -20.51
C GLN A 36 -27.19 -13.19 -20.14
N TYR A 37 -28.05 -14.15 -19.80
CA TYR A 37 -27.64 -15.53 -19.56
C TYR A 37 -28.78 -16.49 -19.90
N ASP A 38 -28.45 -17.71 -20.28
CA ASP A 38 -29.40 -18.79 -20.54
C ASP A 38 -28.85 -20.16 -20.08
N ASP A 39 -29.36 -21.25 -20.66
CA ASP A 39 -28.94 -22.61 -20.32
C ASP A 39 -27.58 -23.00 -20.93
N GLU A 40 -27.01 -22.20 -21.84
CA GLU A 40 -25.77 -22.50 -22.57
C GLU A 40 -24.75 -21.34 -22.57
N SER A 41 -25.10 -20.14 -22.10
CA SER A 41 -24.28 -18.93 -22.24
C SER A 41 -24.45 -17.90 -21.12
N ILE A 42 -23.46 -16.99 -20.99
CA ILE A 42 -23.57 -15.73 -20.26
C ILE A 42 -22.72 -14.65 -20.94
N SER A 43 -23.26 -13.44 -21.07
CA SER A 43 -22.58 -12.32 -21.74
C SER A 43 -23.05 -10.96 -21.23
N ILE A 44 -22.24 -9.93 -21.47
CA ILE A 44 -22.60 -8.53 -21.22
C ILE A 44 -22.80 -7.84 -22.56
N VAL A 45 -24.00 -7.30 -22.78
CA VAL A 45 -24.37 -6.56 -23.99
C VAL A 45 -24.37 -5.06 -23.68
N PRO A 46 -23.46 -4.25 -24.26
CA PRO A 46 -23.50 -2.80 -24.13
C PRO A 46 -24.73 -2.21 -24.82
N LEU A 47 -25.37 -1.21 -24.19
CA LEU A 47 -26.60 -0.58 -24.66
C LEU A 47 -26.48 0.95 -24.65
N SER A 48 -27.05 1.59 -25.67
CA SER A 48 -26.98 3.05 -25.86
C SER A 48 -27.71 3.81 -24.75
N SER A 49 -28.73 3.20 -24.14
CA SER A 49 -29.51 3.74 -23.02
C SER A 49 -30.25 2.63 -22.26
N PRO A 50 -30.77 2.86 -21.05
CA PRO A 50 -31.67 1.92 -20.37
C PRO A 50 -33.05 1.76 -21.03
N GLN A 51 -33.27 2.36 -22.21
CA GLN A 51 -34.47 2.31 -23.04
C GLN A 51 -34.16 1.82 -24.47
N ASP A 52 -32.97 1.23 -24.69
CA ASP A 52 -32.50 0.81 -26.00
C ASP A 52 -33.48 -0.18 -26.69
N PRO A 53 -33.84 0.00 -27.97
CA PRO A 53 -34.72 -0.92 -28.70
C PRO A 53 -34.25 -2.39 -28.70
N ALA A 54 -32.94 -2.64 -28.55
CA ALA A 54 -32.39 -4.00 -28.43
C ALA A 54 -32.94 -4.78 -27.21
N LEU A 55 -33.51 -4.10 -26.22
CA LEU A 55 -34.13 -4.72 -25.05
C LEU A 55 -35.44 -5.46 -25.36
N GLN A 56 -36.14 -5.17 -26.47
CA GLN A 56 -37.54 -5.60 -26.68
C GLN A 56 -37.79 -7.12 -26.68
N SER A 57 -36.75 -7.95 -26.75
CA SER A 57 -36.85 -9.42 -26.72
C SER A 57 -35.81 -10.09 -25.81
N ALA A 58 -35.29 -9.38 -24.81
CA ALA A 58 -34.19 -9.84 -23.95
C ALA A 58 -34.64 -10.20 -22.52
N GLU A 59 -34.00 -11.20 -21.90
CA GLU A 59 -34.06 -11.49 -20.46
C GLU A 59 -32.65 -11.30 -19.85
N GLY A 60 -32.54 -10.77 -18.64
CA GLY A 60 -31.24 -10.58 -17.96
C GLY A 60 -31.25 -9.53 -16.85
N ILE A 61 -30.07 -9.07 -16.45
CA ILE A 61 -29.88 -8.00 -15.45
C ILE A 61 -29.44 -6.73 -16.17
N LEU A 62 -30.28 -5.69 -16.18
CA LEU A 62 -29.97 -4.37 -16.75
C LEU A 62 -29.27 -3.52 -15.69
N LEU A 63 -28.06 -3.05 -15.98
CA LEU A 63 -27.26 -2.13 -15.16
C LEU A 63 -27.05 -0.82 -15.95
N TRP A 64 -27.26 0.34 -15.33
CA TRP A 64 -27.08 1.65 -15.95
C TRP A 64 -26.68 2.71 -14.92
N ALA A 65 -26.34 3.91 -15.40
CA ALA A 65 -26.10 5.07 -14.55
C ALA A 65 -27.21 6.12 -14.70
N ASP A 66 -27.75 6.62 -13.58
CA ASP A 66 -28.58 7.84 -13.53
C ASP A 66 -27.88 8.90 -12.66
N ARG A 67 -27.54 10.04 -13.27
CA ARG A 67 -26.82 11.16 -12.62
C ARG A 67 -25.50 10.76 -11.91
N GLY A 68 -24.84 9.71 -12.39
CA GLY A 68 -23.60 9.17 -11.79
C GLY A 68 -23.83 8.18 -10.65
N MET A 69 -25.09 7.94 -10.26
CA MET A 69 -25.47 6.84 -9.37
C MET A 69 -25.79 5.61 -10.20
N GLU A 70 -25.22 4.47 -9.81
CA GLU A 70 -25.45 3.20 -10.48
C GLU A 70 -26.78 2.61 -10.06
N GLN A 71 -27.49 2.01 -11.02
CA GLN A 71 -28.83 1.47 -10.87
C GLN A 71 -28.91 0.15 -11.63
N TRP A 72 -29.59 -0.84 -11.06
CA TRP A 72 -29.79 -2.13 -11.71
C TRP A 72 -31.17 -2.71 -11.41
N ARG A 73 -31.64 -3.58 -12.29
CA ARG A 73 -32.89 -4.36 -12.15
C ARG A 73 -32.85 -5.55 -13.11
N PRO A 74 -33.59 -6.63 -12.85
CA PRO A 74 -33.85 -7.59 -13.90
C PRO A 74 -34.74 -7.00 -14.99
N TYR A 75 -34.67 -7.61 -16.16
CA TYR A 75 -35.39 -7.20 -17.35
C TYR A 75 -35.96 -8.44 -18.06
N PRO A 76 -37.21 -8.41 -18.55
CA PRO A 76 -38.19 -7.33 -18.41
C PRO A 76 -38.79 -7.28 -17.00
N GLN A 77 -39.19 -6.10 -16.52
CA GLN A 77 -39.90 -5.97 -15.24
C GLN A 77 -41.29 -6.63 -15.33
N ASN A 78 -41.60 -7.53 -14.40
CA ASN A 78 -42.96 -8.07 -14.25
C ASN A 78 -43.90 -6.97 -13.73
N PRO A 79 -45.04 -6.66 -14.39
CA PRO A 79 -45.85 -5.48 -14.02
C PRO A 79 -46.75 -5.61 -12.78
N SER A 80 -46.53 -6.59 -11.90
CA SER A 80 -47.52 -7.00 -10.87
C SER A 80 -47.00 -6.96 -9.43
N GLU A 81 -47.71 -6.17 -8.63
CA GLU A 81 -47.84 -6.18 -7.16
C GLU A 81 -47.02 -5.16 -6.33
N GLU A 82 -47.47 -4.98 -5.09
CA GLU A 82 -47.60 -3.67 -4.43
C GLU A 82 -46.50 -3.36 -3.39
N LYS A 83 -46.40 -2.07 -3.02
CA LYS A 83 -45.57 -1.59 -1.89
C LYS A 83 -45.85 -2.34 -0.59
N ILE A 84 -44.79 -2.84 0.06
CA ILE A 84 -44.75 -3.11 1.51
C ILE A 84 -43.46 -2.50 2.10
N GLU A 85 -43.47 -2.20 3.41
CA GLU A 85 -42.48 -1.40 4.13
C GLU A 85 -41.19 -2.15 4.53
N LEU A 86 -40.13 -1.38 4.84
CA LEU A 86 -38.81 -1.84 5.29
C LEU A 86 -38.86 -2.86 6.44
N VAL A 87 -38.02 -3.89 6.34
CA VAL A 87 -37.39 -4.57 7.48
C VAL A 87 -35.89 -4.70 7.21
N ASN A 88 -35.04 -4.29 8.17
CA ASN A 88 -33.59 -4.44 8.07
C ASN A 88 -33.18 -5.93 8.14
N GLY A 89 -32.45 -6.42 7.14
CA GLY A 89 -31.79 -7.72 7.12
C GLY A 89 -30.29 -7.57 6.81
N LEU A 90 -29.44 -8.31 7.53
CA LEU A 90 -27.99 -8.25 7.38
C LEU A 90 -27.51 -8.99 6.12
N ILE A 91 -26.76 -8.31 5.26
CA ILE A 91 -25.88 -8.95 4.26
C ILE A 91 -24.45 -8.46 4.54
N GLN A 92 -23.53 -9.39 4.79
CA GLN A 92 -22.12 -9.09 5.05
C GLN A 92 -21.38 -8.80 3.73
N PRO A 93 -20.65 -7.67 3.62
CA PRO A 93 -19.78 -7.41 2.47
C PRO A 93 -18.40 -8.02 2.70
N THR A 94 -18.20 -9.29 2.35
CA THR A 94 -16.86 -9.91 2.45
C THR A 94 -15.90 -9.31 1.43
N ARG A 95 -14.99 -8.44 1.90
CA ARG A 95 -13.79 -8.02 1.16
C ARG A 95 -12.80 -9.19 1.03
N SER A 96 -12.16 -9.32 -0.13
CA SER A 96 -10.72 -9.56 -0.26
C SER A 96 -10.30 -9.18 -1.69
N PRO A 97 -9.22 -8.39 -1.87
CA PRO A 97 -8.66 -8.07 -3.18
C PRO A 97 -7.71 -9.17 -3.68
N ASP A 98 -7.52 -9.25 -5.00
CA ASP A 98 -6.19 -9.17 -5.64
C ASP A 98 -6.27 -9.46 -7.14
N ALA A 99 -5.33 -8.88 -7.89
CA ALA A 99 -5.18 -9.10 -9.31
C ALA A 99 -3.71 -9.18 -9.77
N THR A 100 -3.21 -10.42 -9.90
CA THR A 100 -2.71 -11.01 -11.17
C THR A 100 -1.33 -10.62 -11.75
N SER A 101 -0.64 -11.58 -12.45
CA SER A 101 -1.13 -11.99 -13.82
C SER A 101 -0.41 -13.03 -14.74
N SER A 102 0.86 -13.45 -14.57
CA SER A 102 1.79 -13.93 -15.67
C SER A 102 1.40 -14.89 -16.83
N ILE A 103 2.11 -14.73 -17.97
CA ILE A 103 2.22 -15.68 -19.12
C ILE A 103 3.69 -15.92 -19.56
N SER A 104 4.64 -15.11 -19.10
CA SER A 104 5.21 -14.06 -19.95
C SER A 104 4.24 -13.48 -20.98
N VAL A 105 3.84 -12.20 -20.82
CA VAL A 105 2.91 -11.47 -21.69
C VAL A 105 1.40 -11.88 -21.65
N SER A 106 0.74 -11.79 -20.48
CA SER A 106 -0.55 -11.06 -20.34
C SER A 106 -0.68 -10.27 -19.05
N ALA A 107 0.46 -9.67 -18.65
CA ALA A 107 0.80 -9.62 -17.23
C ALA A 107 2.21 -9.14 -16.82
N PHE A 108 2.32 -8.49 -15.65
CA PHE A 108 2.65 -9.04 -14.31
C PHE A 108 2.52 -8.02 -13.12
N THR A 109 1.63 -8.24 -12.14
CA THR A 109 1.80 -7.74 -10.76
C THR A 109 1.74 -8.91 -9.74
N THR A 110 2.83 -9.41 -9.19
CA THR A 110 4.27 -9.13 -9.36
C THR A 110 5.01 -10.46 -9.12
N GLN A 111 5.71 -11.04 -10.10
CA GLN A 111 6.94 -11.75 -9.72
C GLN A 111 7.96 -10.66 -9.53
N LEU A 112 8.23 -10.40 -8.26
CA LEU A 112 9.47 -9.80 -7.86
C LEU A 112 10.55 -10.84 -8.09
N ASP A 113 11.64 -10.39 -8.68
CA ASP A 113 12.62 -11.30 -9.27
C ASP A 113 13.25 -12.10 -8.12
N GLN A 114 13.21 -13.42 -8.26
CA GLN A 114 13.88 -14.30 -7.32
C GLN A 114 15.38 -14.02 -7.46
N LEU A 115 15.97 -13.53 -6.39
CA LEU A 115 17.26 -12.85 -6.41
C LEU A 115 18.31 -13.85 -6.86
N THR A 116 18.65 -13.83 -8.13
CA THR A 116 19.89 -14.38 -8.61
C THR A 116 20.79 -13.17 -8.88
N GLY A 117 21.49 -12.73 -7.83
CA GLY A 117 22.25 -11.47 -7.77
C GLY A 117 23.29 -11.20 -8.88
N LEU A 118 23.89 -10.01 -8.89
CA LEU A 118 24.65 -9.54 -10.06
C LEU A 118 26.15 -9.87 -10.07
N ALA A 119 26.65 -10.62 -9.09
CA ALA A 119 28.08 -10.92 -8.95
C ALA A 119 28.48 -12.23 -9.67
N LEU A 120 29.49 -12.13 -10.55
CA LEU A 120 30.20 -13.24 -11.18
C LEU A 120 31.48 -13.53 -10.41
N PHE A 121 31.67 -14.78 -9.97
CA PHE A 121 32.86 -15.20 -9.25
C PHE A 121 33.71 -16.08 -10.16
N ARG A 122 34.89 -15.60 -10.58
CA ARG A 122 35.81 -16.42 -11.38
C ARG A 122 36.60 -17.37 -10.48
N GLY A 123 36.24 -18.65 -10.50
CA GLY A 123 37.00 -19.71 -9.87
C GLY A 123 38.40 -19.86 -10.48
N ASN A 124 39.40 -20.10 -9.63
CA ASN A 124 40.72 -20.62 -10.03
C ASN A 124 40.79 -22.11 -9.67
N GLY A 125 39.89 -22.94 -10.23
CA GLY A 125 39.87 -24.38 -10.00
C GLY A 125 39.03 -24.89 -8.80
N PHE A 126 38.33 -23.99 -8.10
CA PHE A 126 37.38 -24.28 -7.02
C PHE A 126 36.05 -23.56 -7.31
N ILE A 127 34.94 -24.24 -7.02
CA ILE A 127 33.56 -23.72 -7.14
C ILE A 127 33.12 -23.11 -5.80
N SER A 128 33.42 -23.78 -4.68
CA SER A 128 33.26 -23.19 -3.34
C SER A 128 34.43 -23.63 -2.45
N PRO A 129 34.98 -22.76 -1.57
CA PRO A 129 34.78 -21.30 -1.58
C PRO A 129 35.27 -20.67 -2.89
N ALA A 130 34.61 -19.61 -3.35
CA ALA A 130 34.96 -18.90 -4.59
C ALA A 130 35.77 -17.62 -4.30
N ALA A 131 36.41 -17.05 -5.32
CA ALA A 131 37.38 -15.96 -5.16
C ALA A 131 36.71 -14.63 -4.77
N GLY A 132 36.88 -14.21 -3.52
CA GLY A 132 36.20 -13.05 -2.94
C GLY A 132 34.78 -13.35 -2.45
N ALA A 133 34.40 -14.62 -2.31
CA ALA A 133 33.14 -14.99 -1.70
C ALA A 133 33.15 -14.71 -0.19
N MET A 134 32.04 -14.19 0.32
CA MET A 134 31.75 -14.10 1.76
C MET A 134 30.93 -15.32 2.17
N HIS A 135 31.16 -15.78 3.40
CA HIS A 135 30.54 -16.98 3.95
C HIS A 135 29.99 -16.69 5.35
N LEU A 136 28.70 -16.96 5.54
CA LEU A 136 28.04 -16.91 6.84
C LEU A 136 28.37 -18.17 7.66
N ASN A 137 28.33 -19.34 7.04
CA ASN A 137 28.58 -20.60 7.72
C ASN A 137 30.10 -20.83 7.94
N PRO A 138 30.59 -20.89 9.19
CA PRO A 138 32.00 -21.13 9.47
C PRO A 138 32.45 -22.56 9.11
N LYS A 139 31.52 -23.49 8.89
CA LYS A 139 31.77 -24.91 8.51
C LYS A 139 31.66 -25.09 6.99
N ILE A 140 32.55 -24.43 6.25
CA ILE A 140 32.54 -24.37 4.78
C ILE A 140 32.50 -25.75 4.09
N VAL A 141 31.84 -25.80 2.92
CA VAL A 141 31.87 -26.93 2.00
C VAL A 141 32.79 -26.62 0.82
N ILE A 142 33.74 -27.52 0.56
CA ILE A 142 34.69 -27.41 -0.55
C ILE A 142 34.14 -28.15 -1.77
N ARG A 143 33.91 -27.43 -2.87
CA ARG A 143 33.49 -27.97 -4.18
C ARG A 143 34.59 -27.69 -5.20
N ARG A 144 34.99 -28.73 -5.93
CA ARG A 144 36.09 -28.69 -6.91
C ARG A 144 35.54 -28.65 -8.33
N GLU A 145 36.20 -27.87 -9.18
CA GLU A 145 35.94 -27.84 -10.62
C GLU A 145 36.50 -29.12 -11.29
N ALA A 146 35.78 -29.64 -12.29
CA ALA A 146 36.25 -30.78 -13.08
C ALA A 146 37.44 -30.40 -13.97
N GLN A 147 38.48 -31.22 -14.02
CA GLN A 147 39.68 -30.97 -14.82
C GLN A 147 39.63 -31.63 -16.20
N GLU A 148 40.15 -30.95 -17.23
CA GLU A 148 40.37 -31.54 -18.56
C GLU A 148 41.47 -32.63 -18.50
N GLY A 149 41.08 -33.91 -18.61
CA GLY A 149 42.02 -35.03 -18.61
C GLY A 149 41.34 -36.40 -18.51
N ASP A 150 42.13 -37.46 -18.33
CA ASP A 150 41.63 -38.84 -18.14
C ASP A 150 40.87 -39.03 -16.81
N VAL A 151 41.04 -38.12 -15.84
CA VAL A 151 40.42 -38.15 -14.50
C VAL A 151 39.92 -36.75 -14.15
N ALA A 152 38.60 -36.60 -14.02
CA ALA A 152 37.96 -35.29 -13.77
C ALA A 152 38.32 -34.68 -12.40
N TYR A 153 38.56 -35.50 -11.38
CA TYR A 153 38.90 -35.05 -10.02
C TYR A 153 40.13 -35.80 -9.51
N PRO A 154 41.36 -35.39 -9.89
CA PRO A 154 42.58 -36.06 -9.44
C PRO A 154 42.75 -35.95 -7.92
N ALA A 155 43.54 -36.86 -7.34
CA ALA A 155 43.96 -36.75 -5.95
C ALA A 155 44.88 -35.53 -5.76
N VAL A 156 44.67 -34.76 -4.70
CA VAL A 156 45.39 -33.51 -4.42
C VAL A 156 45.61 -33.33 -2.92
N THR A 157 46.54 -32.48 -2.52
CA THR A 157 46.69 -32.04 -1.13
C THR A 157 46.28 -30.57 -1.05
N LEU A 158 45.33 -30.27 -0.17
CA LEU A 158 44.84 -28.92 0.07
C LEU A 158 45.45 -28.34 1.35
N THR A 159 45.82 -27.07 1.30
CA THR A 159 46.32 -26.29 2.43
C THR A 159 45.42 -25.07 2.63
N LEU A 160 44.89 -24.92 3.83
CA LEU A 160 44.13 -23.75 4.26
C LEU A 160 45.04 -22.80 5.05
N LEU A 161 45.01 -21.52 4.67
CA LEU A 161 45.86 -20.46 5.21
C LEU A 161 44.98 -19.34 5.80
N ARG A 162 45.46 -18.68 6.85
CA ARG A 162 44.95 -17.40 7.33
C ARG A 162 46.06 -16.35 7.17
N GLY A 163 45.92 -15.47 6.20
CA GLY A 163 47.05 -14.66 5.70
C GLY A 163 48.21 -15.57 5.24
N ASN A 164 49.33 -15.56 5.99
CA ASN A 164 50.51 -16.39 5.71
C ASN A 164 50.67 -17.60 6.66
N GLU A 165 49.76 -17.82 7.62
CA GLU A 165 49.84 -18.92 8.58
C GLU A 165 49.05 -20.15 8.10
N GLU A 166 49.67 -21.33 8.14
CA GLU A 166 49.04 -22.60 7.78
C GLU A 166 48.10 -23.06 8.91
N VAL A 167 46.81 -23.11 8.62
CA VAL A 167 45.76 -23.53 9.55
C VAL A 167 45.62 -25.05 9.55
N LEU A 168 45.59 -25.65 8.35
CA LEU A 168 45.41 -27.09 8.15
C LEU A 168 45.87 -27.51 6.75
N THR A 169 46.52 -28.67 6.64
CA THR A 169 46.82 -29.33 5.35
C THR A 169 46.29 -30.75 5.37
N PHE A 170 45.55 -31.16 4.33
CA PHE A 170 44.91 -32.47 4.24
C PHE A 170 44.89 -33.04 2.81
N PRO A 171 44.99 -34.38 2.66
CA PRO A 171 44.87 -35.04 1.36
C PRO A 171 43.40 -35.23 0.95
N VAL A 172 43.14 -35.10 -0.34
CA VAL A 172 41.87 -35.35 -1.01
C VAL A 172 42.04 -36.50 -1.99
N THR A 173 41.14 -37.47 -1.95
CA THR A 173 41.19 -38.66 -2.80
C THR A 173 40.75 -38.39 -4.25
N GLU A 174 41.21 -39.25 -5.16
CA GLU A 174 40.75 -39.26 -6.55
C GLU A 174 39.23 -39.53 -6.61
N GLY A 175 38.53 -38.82 -7.49
CA GLY A 175 37.08 -38.90 -7.65
C GLY A 175 36.27 -38.02 -6.69
N THR A 176 36.89 -37.40 -5.68
CA THR A 176 36.21 -36.53 -4.71
C THR A 176 36.01 -35.12 -5.27
N SER A 177 34.74 -34.75 -5.57
CA SER A 177 34.32 -33.43 -6.07
C SER A 177 33.81 -32.48 -4.98
N ARG A 178 33.24 -33.02 -3.90
CA ARG A 178 32.65 -32.27 -2.77
C ARG A 178 33.22 -32.80 -1.44
N ILE A 179 33.51 -31.91 -0.51
CA ILE A 179 34.03 -32.23 0.83
C ILE A 179 33.34 -31.31 1.84
N THR A 180 32.64 -31.89 2.81
CA THR A 180 32.05 -31.16 3.94
C THR A 180 33.05 -30.98 5.07
N TRP A 181 32.82 -30.00 5.94
CA TRP A 181 33.68 -29.73 7.10
C TRP A 181 33.97 -30.98 7.95
N SER A 182 32.96 -31.84 8.18
CA SER A 182 33.11 -33.06 8.99
C SER A 182 33.89 -34.20 8.31
N GLU A 183 34.10 -34.13 6.99
CA GLU A 183 34.92 -35.08 6.23
C GLU A 183 36.41 -34.69 6.19
N ILE A 184 36.75 -33.46 6.59
CA ILE A 184 38.13 -32.99 6.63
C ILE A 184 38.89 -33.70 7.77
N PRO A 185 40.00 -34.42 7.48
CA PRO A 185 40.73 -35.13 8.52
C PRO A 185 41.59 -34.19 9.37
N GLN A 186 41.64 -34.47 10.67
CA GLN A 186 42.58 -33.84 11.63
C GLN A 186 42.41 -32.32 11.83
N ILE A 187 41.16 -31.82 11.77
CA ILE A 187 40.82 -30.42 12.10
C ILE A 187 41.34 -30.08 13.52
N PRO A 188 42.06 -28.96 13.72
CA PRO A 188 42.55 -28.57 15.03
C PRO A 188 41.42 -28.30 16.02
N GLU A 189 41.68 -28.50 17.32
CA GLU A 189 40.68 -28.31 18.39
C GLU A 189 40.05 -26.90 18.38
N SER A 190 40.84 -25.87 18.02
CA SER A 190 40.39 -24.48 17.89
C SER A 190 39.46 -24.20 16.70
N PHE A 191 39.27 -25.16 15.79
CA PHE A 191 38.46 -25.01 14.57
C PHE A 191 37.40 -26.12 14.41
N GLN A 192 37.12 -26.92 15.45
CA GLN A 192 36.09 -27.98 15.35
C GLN A 192 34.69 -27.42 15.06
N GLU A 193 34.36 -26.25 15.60
CA GLU A 193 33.10 -25.56 15.32
C GLU A 193 33.12 -24.71 14.04
N GLY A 194 34.19 -24.80 13.23
CA GLY A 194 34.36 -24.05 11.99
C GLY A 194 35.48 -23.01 12.06
N LEU A 195 35.58 -22.19 11.03
CA LEU A 195 36.50 -21.07 10.92
C LEU A 195 36.07 -19.87 11.78
N THR A 196 37.02 -19.08 12.24
CA THR A 196 36.76 -17.81 12.94
C THR A 196 36.72 -16.67 11.93
N SER A 197 35.89 -15.65 12.11
CA SER A 197 35.78 -14.48 11.22
C SER A 197 37.11 -13.94 10.63
N GLY A 198 37.07 -13.56 9.34
CA GLY A 198 38.15 -12.93 8.57
C GLY A 198 38.59 -13.72 7.34
N GLU A 199 39.62 -13.20 6.65
CA GLU A 199 40.13 -13.72 5.37
C GLU A 199 40.92 -15.05 5.50
N TYR A 200 40.60 -16.00 4.61
CA TYR A 200 41.29 -17.27 4.42
C TYR A 200 41.69 -17.50 2.97
N THR A 201 42.70 -18.34 2.75
CA THR A 201 43.10 -18.79 1.40
C THR A 201 43.22 -20.32 1.37
N LEU A 202 42.46 -20.96 0.49
CA LEU A 202 42.57 -22.39 0.18
C LEU A 202 43.45 -22.58 -1.06
N ARG A 203 44.47 -23.45 -0.96
CA ARG A 203 45.48 -23.62 -2.01
C ARG A 203 45.87 -25.09 -2.21
N GLU A 204 46.13 -25.48 -3.45
CA GLU A 204 46.72 -26.79 -3.76
C GLU A 204 48.24 -26.81 -3.45
N ALA A 205 48.78 -27.96 -3.04
CA ALA A 205 50.15 -28.04 -2.49
C ALA A 205 51.29 -27.77 -3.50
N ASP A 206 51.03 -27.84 -4.80
CA ASP A 206 51.94 -27.40 -5.87
C ASP A 206 51.91 -25.87 -6.10
N GLY A 207 50.83 -25.22 -5.66
CA GLY A 207 50.60 -23.78 -5.80
C GLY A 207 49.91 -23.36 -7.10
N ASP A 208 49.51 -24.30 -7.96
CA ASP A 208 48.93 -23.97 -9.27
C ASP A 208 47.47 -23.44 -9.16
N ARG A 209 46.76 -23.78 -8.07
CA ARG A 209 45.40 -23.31 -7.78
C ARG A 209 45.30 -22.74 -6.37
N SER A 210 44.70 -21.55 -6.26
CA SER A 210 44.51 -20.82 -5.00
C SER A 210 43.27 -19.93 -5.07
N VAL A 211 42.49 -19.92 -3.99
CA VAL A 211 41.28 -19.11 -3.84
C VAL A 211 41.25 -18.45 -2.46
N THR A 212 40.90 -17.17 -2.41
CA THR A 212 40.79 -16.37 -1.18
C THR A 212 39.33 -16.01 -0.94
N PHE A 213 38.86 -16.10 0.30
CA PHE A 213 37.47 -15.93 0.71
C PHE A 213 37.40 -15.44 2.16
N GLU A 214 36.25 -14.93 2.59
CA GLU A 214 36.07 -14.34 3.92
C GLU A 214 34.96 -15.05 4.71
N ILE A 215 35.17 -15.18 6.02
CA ILE A 215 34.18 -15.68 6.98
C ILE A 215 33.63 -14.48 7.75
N GLU A 216 32.31 -14.35 7.77
CA GLU A 216 31.60 -13.24 8.41
C GLU A 216 31.85 -13.13 9.92
N SER A 217 31.52 -11.96 10.48
CA SER A 217 31.49 -11.79 11.93
C SER A 217 30.30 -12.55 12.56
N PRO A 218 30.40 -13.01 13.82
CA PRO A 218 29.24 -13.55 14.53
C PRO A 218 28.07 -12.57 14.60
N GLU A 219 28.35 -11.27 14.71
CA GLU A 219 27.35 -10.21 14.74
C GLU A 219 26.62 -10.09 13.39
N ASN A 220 27.33 -10.15 12.26
CA ASN A 220 26.72 -10.16 10.92
C ASN A 220 25.94 -11.45 10.68
N PHE A 221 26.44 -12.60 11.17
CA PHE A 221 25.71 -13.86 11.10
C PHE A 221 24.39 -13.80 11.87
N GLU A 222 24.41 -13.32 13.12
CA GLU A 222 23.20 -13.18 13.93
C GLU A 222 22.20 -12.21 13.29
N TRP A 223 22.66 -11.12 12.69
CA TRP A 223 21.81 -10.16 11.97
C TRP A 223 21.20 -10.73 10.68
N VAL A 224 22.00 -11.31 9.77
CA VAL A 224 21.47 -11.88 8.52
C VAL A 224 20.55 -13.08 8.79
N MET A 225 20.82 -13.87 9.84
CA MET A 225 20.03 -15.06 10.16
C MET A 225 18.85 -14.82 11.10
N GLU A 226 18.62 -13.59 11.59
CA GLU A 226 17.51 -13.25 12.50
C GLU A 226 16.14 -13.65 11.89
N TRP A 227 15.82 -13.14 10.70
CA TRP A 227 14.55 -13.45 10.01
C TRP A 227 14.37 -14.95 9.68
N PRO A 228 15.38 -15.66 9.13
CA PRO A 228 15.32 -17.12 9.01
C PRO A 228 15.01 -17.86 10.33
N GLU A 229 15.58 -17.48 11.46
CA GLU A 229 15.29 -18.12 12.75
C GLU A 229 13.86 -17.81 13.24
N GLU A 230 13.32 -16.60 12.97
CA GLU A 230 11.91 -16.26 13.26
C GLU A 230 10.91 -17.03 12.40
N LEU A 231 11.27 -17.40 11.16
CA LEU A 231 10.43 -18.20 10.27
C LEU A 231 10.22 -19.65 10.74
N LYS A 232 11.20 -20.28 11.37
CA LYS A 232 11.15 -21.70 11.78
C LYS A 232 9.90 -22.06 12.59
N PRO A 233 9.54 -21.36 13.69
CA PRO A 233 8.33 -21.65 14.45
C PRO A 233 7.02 -21.36 13.68
N LEU A 234 7.05 -20.52 12.64
CA LEU A 234 5.87 -20.24 11.80
C LEU A 234 5.63 -21.35 10.79
N LEU A 235 6.68 -21.82 10.10
CA LEU A 235 6.57 -22.87 9.10
C LEU A 235 6.39 -24.26 9.72
N GLY A 236 7.00 -24.51 10.89
CA GLY A 236 6.95 -25.79 11.60
C GLY A 236 7.78 -26.91 10.95
N ASP A 237 8.53 -26.57 9.91
CA ASP A 237 9.44 -27.42 9.15
C ASP A 237 10.57 -26.51 8.64
N ASP A 238 11.73 -26.58 9.28
CA ASP A 238 12.93 -25.77 9.03
C ASP A 238 13.95 -26.46 8.12
N GLU A 239 13.59 -27.62 7.55
CA GLU A 239 14.38 -28.30 6.51
C GLU A 239 13.59 -28.46 5.20
N GLY A 240 12.28 -28.18 5.20
CA GLY A 240 11.39 -28.36 4.05
C GLY A 240 11.57 -27.35 2.91
N PRO A 241 11.09 -27.66 1.68
CA PRO A 241 11.35 -26.88 0.48
C PRO A 241 10.90 -25.41 0.53
N LEU A 242 9.85 -25.07 1.28
CA LEU A 242 9.40 -23.68 1.42
C LEU A 242 10.36 -22.85 2.28
N TYR A 243 10.85 -23.40 3.40
CA TYR A 243 11.85 -22.72 4.24
C TYR A 243 13.14 -22.52 3.45
N VAL A 244 13.64 -23.59 2.81
CA VAL A 244 14.85 -23.53 1.97
C VAL A 244 14.71 -22.49 0.86
N HIS A 245 13.55 -22.40 0.18
CA HIS A 245 13.35 -21.37 -0.83
C HIS A 245 13.39 -19.97 -0.24
N LEU A 246 12.63 -19.69 0.83
CA LEU A 246 12.59 -18.35 1.43
C LEU A 246 13.95 -17.87 1.94
N VAL A 247 14.72 -18.76 2.57
CA VAL A 247 16.06 -18.41 3.07
C VAL A 247 17.08 -18.28 1.93
N VAL A 248 16.95 -19.07 0.85
CA VAL A 248 17.77 -18.86 -0.37
C VAL A 248 17.52 -17.49 -0.97
N GLU A 249 16.26 -17.08 -1.15
CA GLU A 249 15.94 -15.73 -1.67
C GLU A 249 16.50 -14.62 -0.78
N HIS A 250 16.32 -14.75 0.54
CA HIS A 250 16.85 -13.82 1.53
C HIS A 250 18.38 -13.68 1.44
N LEU A 251 19.11 -14.81 1.40
CA LEU A 251 20.57 -14.84 1.32
C LEU A 251 21.14 -14.29 0.01
N LEU A 252 20.40 -14.42 -1.09
CA LEU A 252 20.81 -13.88 -2.39
C LEU A 252 20.44 -12.40 -2.58
N GLY A 253 19.59 -11.86 -1.68
CA GLY A 253 19.14 -10.47 -1.65
C GLY A 253 19.95 -9.50 -0.82
N GLN A 254 20.89 -10.00 -0.02
CA GLN A 254 21.66 -9.18 0.89
C GLN A 254 22.51 -8.14 0.12
N LEU A 255 22.52 -6.91 0.62
CA LEU A 255 23.26 -5.77 0.08
C LEU A 255 24.28 -5.28 1.13
N ASP A 256 25.39 -4.71 0.68
CA ASP A 256 26.34 -3.99 1.53
C ASP A 256 25.84 -2.58 1.89
N GLU A 257 26.56 -1.89 2.78
CA GLU A 257 26.31 -0.49 3.16
C GLU A 257 26.33 0.48 1.95
N GLU A 258 26.90 0.07 0.81
CA GLU A 258 26.97 0.83 -0.44
C GLU A 258 25.84 0.46 -1.41
N GLY A 259 24.88 -0.39 -1.00
CA GLY A 259 23.74 -0.86 -1.80
C GLY A 259 24.10 -1.89 -2.86
N LYS A 260 25.31 -2.45 -2.84
CA LYS A 260 25.78 -3.45 -3.80
C LYS A 260 25.54 -4.86 -3.26
N PRO A 261 25.14 -5.85 -4.10
CA PRO A 261 24.88 -7.20 -3.62
C PRO A 261 26.07 -7.86 -2.92
N ILE A 262 25.81 -8.46 -1.75
CA ILE A 262 26.61 -9.51 -1.09
C ILE A 262 25.82 -10.83 -1.19
N PRO A 263 25.75 -11.50 -2.35
CA PRO A 263 24.97 -12.72 -2.45
C PRO A 263 25.77 -13.83 -1.77
N TYR A 264 25.23 -14.41 -0.69
CA TYR A 264 25.83 -15.53 0.04
C TYR A 264 25.66 -16.85 -0.75
N TYR A 265 26.13 -16.87 -2.00
CA TYR A 265 25.94 -17.96 -2.96
C TYR A 265 26.38 -19.33 -2.44
N SER A 266 27.50 -19.38 -1.71
CA SER A 266 28.00 -20.63 -1.11
C SER A 266 27.04 -21.17 -0.05
N ASP A 267 26.55 -20.31 0.84
CA ASP A 267 25.62 -20.68 1.92
C ASP A 267 24.23 -21.03 1.35
N ALA A 268 23.75 -20.29 0.35
CA ALA A 268 22.53 -20.61 -0.39
C ALA A 268 22.65 -21.96 -1.12
N LEU A 269 23.78 -22.26 -1.77
CA LEU A 269 24.03 -23.56 -2.41
C LEU A 269 24.14 -24.70 -1.39
N ASP A 270 24.78 -24.46 -0.24
CA ASP A 270 24.82 -25.40 0.88
C ASP A 270 23.40 -25.73 1.37
N LEU A 271 22.53 -24.71 1.49
CA LEU A 271 21.14 -24.86 1.92
C LEU A 271 20.26 -25.61 0.90
N ILE A 272 20.39 -25.34 -0.42
CA ILE A 272 19.65 -26.14 -1.43
C ILE A 272 20.11 -27.61 -1.41
N GLU A 273 21.39 -27.86 -1.11
CA GLU A 273 21.95 -29.21 -1.08
C GLU A 273 21.64 -30.00 0.21
N THR A 274 21.01 -29.42 1.25
CA THR A 274 20.47 -30.20 2.38
C THR A 274 19.28 -31.04 1.96
N LEU A 275 18.43 -30.51 1.07
CA LEU A 275 17.31 -31.25 0.46
C LEU A 275 17.84 -32.39 -0.42
N PRO A 276 17.28 -33.60 -0.32
CA PRO A 276 17.49 -34.68 -1.30
C PRO A 276 17.08 -34.28 -2.72
N GLU A 277 17.75 -34.83 -3.73
CA GLU A 277 17.49 -34.55 -5.16
C GLU A 277 16.01 -34.78 -5.58
N GLY A 278 15.31 -35.71 -4.92
CA GLY A 278 13.89 -36.00 -5.17
C GLY A 278 12.90 -35.13 -4.37
N GLU A 279 13.38 -34.25 -3.50
CA GLU A 279 12.58 -33.37 -2.62
C GLU A 279 12.75 -31.89 -2.95
N ARG A 280 13.77 -31.54 -3.75
CA ARG A 280 13.94 -30.20 -4.33
C ARG A 280 12.86 -29.92 -5.39
N THR A 281 12.37 -28.68 -5.40
CA THR A 281 11.48 -28.19 -6.46
C THR A 281 12.22 -27.99 -7.77
N THR A 282 11.46 -27.93 -8.86
CA THR A 282 11.98 -27.58 -10.18
C THR A 282 12.70 -26.22 -10.15
N ALA A 283 12.15 -25.25 -9.42
CA ALA A 283 12.77 -23.94 -9.20
C ALA A 283 14.09 -24.03 -8.40
N LEU A 284 14.13 -24.73 -7.26
CA LEU A 284 15.37 -24.86 -6.46
C LEU A 284 16.49 -25.57 -7.25
N GLU A 285 16.17 -26.54 -8.09
CA GLU A 285 17.15 -27.16 -9.01
C GLU A 285 17.59 -26.24 -10.16
N GLN A 286 16.80 -25.25 -10.54
CA GLN A 286 17.21 -24.19 -11.49
C GLN A 286 18.11 -23.17 -10.78
N THR A 287 17.68 -22.63 -9.64
CA THR A 287 18.48 -21.72 -8.80
C THR A 287 19.84 -22.33 -8.46
N ARG A 288 19.88 -23.61 -8.08
CA ARG A 288 21.13 -24.36 -7.85
C ARG A 288 22.08 -24.33 -9.05
N LYS A 289 21.58 -24.50 -10.28
CA LYS A 289 22.40 -24.46 -11.52
C LYS A 289 22.92 -23.06 -11.80
N VAL A 290 22.07 -22.04 -11.64
CA VAL A 290 22.46 -20.63 -11.82
C VAL A 290 23.55 -20.24 -10.81
N ILE A 291 23.42 -20.65 -9.55
CA ILE A 291 24.46 -20.42 -8.53
C ILE A 291 25.77 -21.12 -8.91
N LEU A 292 25.73 -22.40 -9.31
CA LEU A 292 26.93 -23.15 -9.73
C LEU A 292 27.64 -22.48 -10.92
N SER A 293 26.93 -22.16 -11.99
CA SER A 293 27.47 -21.51 -13.19
C SER A 293 28.18 -20.18 -12.87
N ARG A 294 27.62 -19.38 -11.94
CA ARG A 294 28.21 -18.10 -11.52
C ARG A 294 29.40 -18.23 -10.57
N LEU A 295 29.46 -19.30 -9.78
CA LEU A 295 30.62 -19.68 -8.97
C LEU A 295 31.75 -20.26 -9.84
N GLU A 296 31.41 -20.87 -10.97
CA GLU A 296 32.33 -21.29 -12.04
C GLU A 296 32.79 -20.09 -12.90
N GLY A 297 32.09 -18.96 -12.83
CA GLY A 297 32.45 -17.69 -13.49
C GLY A 297 31.88 -17.52 -14.90
N GLU A 298 30.84 -18.29 -15.24
CA GLU A 298 30.14 -18.22 -16.52
C GLU A 298 28.97 -17.21 -16.49
N GLU A 299 28.80 -16.48 -17.59
CA GLU A 299 27.65 -15.59 -17.82
C GLU A 299 26.46 -16.37 -18.42
N GLU A 300 25.95 -17.39 -17.74
CA GLU A 300 24.74 -18.09 -18.20
C GLU A 300 23.47 -17.30 -17.85
N ASN A 301 23.13 -16.32 -18.71
CA ASN A 301 21.80 -15.72 -18.72
C ASN A 301 20.78 -16.73 -19.27
N VAL A 302 20.17 -17.51 -18.38
CA VAL A 302 19.08 -18.42 -18.71
C VAL A 302 17.84 -17.59 -19.11
N SER A 303 17.62 -17.44 -20.42
CA SER A 303 16.44 -16.74 -20.94
C SER A 303 15.22 -17.67 -20.88
N TYR A 304 14.36 -17.48 -19.88
CA TYR A 304 13.12 -18.24 -19.68
C TYR A 304 12.01 -17.90 -20.71
N LEU A 305 12.31 -17.01 -21.66
CA LEU A 305 11.32 -16.41 -22.56
C LEU A 305 11.44 -16.97 -23.99
N ALA A 306 10.35 -17.54 -24.49
CA ALA A 306 10.27 -17.91 -25.91
C ALA A 306 10.52 -16.65 -26.79
N PRO A 307 11.52 -16.65 -27.69
CA PRO A 307 11.97 -15.43 -28.37
C PRO A 307 10.93 -14.88 -29.35
N THR A 308 10.94 -13.57 -29.54
CA THR A 308 10.20 -12.87 -30.62
C THR A 308 10.96 -12.92 -31.95
N GLY A 309 12.27 -13.20 -31.91
CA GLY A 309 13.16 -13.15 -33.05
C GLY A 309 13.58 -11.72 -33.42
N VAL A 310 13.41 -10.77 -32.49
CA VAL A 310 13.85 -9.38 -32.63
C VAL A 310 14.75 -9.07 -31.42
N PRO A 311 16.09 -9.08 -31.58
CA PRO A 311 17.01 -9.06 -30.44
C PRO A 311 16.80 -7.94 -29.43
N LEU A 312 16.52 -6.70 -29.89
CA LEU A 312 16.23 -5.57 -29.00
C LEU A 312 14.92 -5.73 -28.21
N ILE A 313 13.91 -6.42 -28.77
CA ILE A 313 12.67 -6.73 -28.07
C ILE A 313 12.91 -7.85 -27.06
N ASP A 314 13.67 -8.88 -27.43
CA ASP A 314 13.98 -9.98 -26.52
C ASP A 314 14.84 -9.51 -25.33
N GLN A 315 15.83 -8.63 -25.56
CA GLN A 315 16.56 -7.92 -24.49
C GLN A 315 15.65 -7.02 -23.63
N ALA A 316 14.76 -6.24 -24.25
CA ALA A 316 13.82 -5.40 -23.48
C ALA A 316 12.86 -6.25 -22.64
N ARG A 317 12.46 -7.45 -23.09
CA ARG A 317 11.63 -8.38 -22.33
C ARG A 317 12.36 -9.00 -21.14
N GLU A 318 13.65 -9.30 -21.29
CA GLU A 318 14.52 -9.74 -20.19
C GLU A 318 14.64 -8.62 -19.15
N LEU A 319 14.87 -7.36 -19.58
CA LEU A 319 14.87 -6.21 -18.66
C LEU A 319 13.50 -5.99 -17.97
N ILE A 320 12.38 -6.20 -18.65
CA ILE A 320 11.03 -6.13 -18.05
C ILE A 320 10.82 -7.22 -16.99
N ALA A 321 11.23 -8.45 -17.28
CA ALA A 321 11.14 -9.58 -16.36
C ALA A 321 11.99 -9.33 -15.10
N ASN A 322 13.19 -8.76 -15.29
CA ASN A 322 14.15 -8.47 -14.22
C ASN A 322 13.93 -7.07 -13.59
N GLY A 323 12.72 -6.50 -13.65
CA GLY A 323 12.33 -5.23 -13.02
C GLY A 323 12.91 -3.92 -13.60
N LYS A 324 13.93 -3.98 -14.48
CA LYS A 324 14.72 -2.85 -15.04
C LYS A 324 13.96 -2.05 -16.10
N TRP A 325 12.86 -1.44 -15.71
CA TRP A 325 11.87 -0.86 -16.61
C TRP A 325 12.33 0.41 -17.31
N GLU A 326 13.18 1.23 -16.69
CA GLU A 326 13.73 2.41 -17.39
C GLU A 326 14.64 1.96 -18.55
N GLN A 327 15.54 1.01 -18.28
CA GLN A 327 16.45 0.45 -19.29
C GLN A 327 15.66 -0.24 -20.41
N ALA A 328 14.59 -0.97 -20.08
CA ALA A 328 13.69 -1.56 -21.06
C ALA A 328 13.03 -0.48 -21.94
N ASN A 329 12.48 0.58 -21.35
CA ASN A 329 11.89 1.70 -22.10
C ASN A 329 12.91 2.37 -23.03
N GLN A 330 14.15 2.61 -22.58
CA GLN A 330 15.22 3.16 -23.41
C GLN A 330 15.51 2.28 -24.65
N LEU A 331 15.50 0.94 -24.51
CA LEU A 331 15.60 0.03 -25.66
C LEU A 331 14.37 0.09 -26.57
N LEU A 332 13.17 0.08 -25.99
CA LEU A 332 11.88 0.11 -26.71
C LEU A 332 11.66 1.42 -27.48
N ASP A 333 12.29 2.52 -27.06
CA ASP A 333 12.25 3.81 -27.74
C ASP A 333 13.33 4.02 -28.80
N SER A 334 14.25 3.06 -28.96
CA SER A 334 15.32 3.11 -29.96
C SER A 334 14.79 3.35 -31.38
N SER A 335 15.53 4.13 -32.16
CA SER A 335 15.17 4.45 -33.56
C SER A 335 15.19 3.22 -34.49
N GLU A 336 15.85 2.13 -34.08
CA GLU A 336 15.92 0.86 -34.82
C GLU A 336 14.62 0.05 -34.79
N LEU A 337 13.73 0.34 -33.82
CA LEU A 337 12.42 -0.27 -33.69
C LEU A 337 11.29 0.54 -34.35
N LYS A 338 11.53 1.82 -34.70
CA LYS A 338 10.53 2.73 -35.27
C LYS A 338 10.42 2.56 -36.79
N ASP A 339 9.97 1.37 -37.21
CA ASP A 339 9.89 0.91 -38.61
C ASP A 339 8.49 0.97 -39.24
N GLY A 340 7.46 1.39 -38.49
CA GLY A 340 6.06 1.39 -38.95
C GLY A 340 5.48 -0.01 -39.17
N GLY A 341 6.12 -1.06 -38.65
CA GLY A 341 5.78 -2.46 -38.88
C GLY A 341 5.88 -3.33 -37.62
N ARG A 342 6.35 -4.57 -37.80
CA ARG A 342 6.37 -5.59 -36.74
C ARG A 342 7.21 -5.16 -35.52
N LYS A 343 8.36 -4.52 -35.73
CA LYS A 343 9.23 -4.11 -34.62
C LYS A 343 8.57 -3.02 -33.78
N GLU A 344 8.00 -2.01 -34.45
CA GLU A 344 7.31 -0.92 -33.76
C GLU A 344 6.08 -1.43 -33.00
N GLY A 345 5.34 -2.38 -33.59
CA GLY A 345 4.19 -3.01 -32.95
C GLY A 345 4.54 -3.83 -31.72
N LEU A 346 5.65 -4.58 -31.75
CA LEU A 346 6.18 -5.29 -30.58
C LEU A 346 6.68 -4.28 -29.52
N ALA A 347 7.36 -3.21 -29.94
CA ALA A 347 7.82 -2.18 -29.01
C ALA A 347 6.64 -1.50 -28.28
N ALA A 348 5.56 -1.20 -28.99
CA ALA A 348 4.31 -0.69 -28.42
C ALA A 348 3.66 -1.68 -27.45
N LEU A 349 3.65 -2.98 -27.77
CA LEU A 349 3.14 -4.01 -26.85
C LEU A 349 3.90 -3.99 -25.51
N TYR A 350 5.23 -3.98 -25.55
CA TYR A 350 6.01 -4.06 -24.31
C TYR A 350 6.05 -2.74 -23.53
N ARG A 351 5.93 -1.57 -24.19
CA ARG A 351 5.62 -0.31 -23.48
C ARG A 351 4.24 -0.36 -22.82
N ALA A 352 3.23 -0.94 -23.48
CA ALA A 352 1.90 -1.11 -22.88
C ALA A 352 1.92 -2.04 -21.66
N VAL A 353 2.76 -3.08 -21.67
CA VAL A 353 3.01 -3.95 -20.51
C VAL A 353 3.65 -3.14 -19.38
N ILE A 354 4.77 -2.44 -19.61
CA ILE A 354 5.38 -1.59 -18.57
C ILE A 354 4.35 -0.60 -18.00
N LEU A 355 3.60 0.10 -18.86
CA LEU A 355 2.54 1.04 -18.42
C LEU A 355 1.40 0.36 -17.65
N THR A 356 1.10 -0.91 -17.93
CA THR A 356 0.07 -1.69 -17.21
C THR A 356 0.53 -2.00 -15.80
N GLU A 357 1.74 -2.55 -15.68
CA GLU A 357 2.26 -2.99 -14.39
C GLU A 357 2.70 -1.78 -13.56
N SER A 358 3.08 -0.66 -14.20
CA SER A 358 3.63 0.55 -13.56
C SER A 358 2.80 1.25 -12.50
N GLY A 359 1.56 0.85 -12.20
CA GLY A 359 0.75 1.40 -11.09
C GLY A 359 0.37 2.89 -11.13
N LEU A 360 1.14 3.74 -11.83
CA LEU A 360 0.85 5.15 -12.10
C LEU A 360 -0.49 5.26 -12.81
N SER A 361 -1.23 6.34 -12.53
CA SER A 361 -2.54 6.63 -13.13
C SER A 361 -2.43 6.97 -14.63
N GLN A 362 -2.11 5.96 -15.43
CA GLN A 362 -1.75 6.01 -16.84
C GLN A 362 -2.57 5.02 -17.69
N THR A 363 -3.72 4.54 -17.18
CA THR A 363 -4.67 3.65 -17.87
C THR A 363 -4.92 4.07 -19.33
N MET A 364 -5.00 5.37 -19.60
CA MET A 364 -5.19 5.91 -20.94
C MET A 364 -3.98 5.74 -21.87
N ASN A 365 -2.76 5.80 -21.34
CA ASN A 365 -1.52 5.61 -22.09
C ASN A 365 -1.32 4.13 -22.43
N ALA A 366 -1.55 3.23 -21.45
CA ALA A 366 -1.53 1.78 -21.68
C ALA A 366 -2.54 1.37 -22.78
N ILE A 367 -3.78 1.89 -22.73
CA ILE A 367 -4.79 1.68 -23.78
C ILE A 367 -4.32 2.19 -25.16
N ALA A 368 -3.60 3.31 -25.22
CA ALA A 368 -3.10 3.86 -26.48
C ALA A 368 -2.02 2.95 -27.10
N GLU A 369 -1.05 2.50 -26.30
CA GLU A 369 0.03 1.61 -26.75
C GLU A 369 -0.51 0.22 -27.16
N TYR A 370 -1.43 -0.40 -26.39
CA TYR A 370 -2.07 -1.67 -26.80
C TYR A 370 -2.83 -1.54 -28.12
N ARG A 371 -3.45 -0.39 -28.41
CA ARG A 371 -4.11 -0.12 -29.69
C ARG A 371 -3.11 0.06 -30.84
N GLN A 372 -1.99 0.74 -30.60
CA GLN A 372 -0.92 0.90 -31.59
C GLN A 372 -0.30 -0.47 -31.93
N ALA A 373 0.00 -1.28 -30.92
CA ALA A 373 0.46 -2.66 -31.10
C ALA A 373 -0.55 -3.49 -31.93
N SER A 374 -1.83 -3.47 -31.54
CA SER A 374 -2.90 -4.18 -32.25
C SER A 374 -3.00 -3.79 -33.73
N LEU A 375 -2.88 -2.50 -34.06
CA LEU A 375 -2.94 -2.00 -35.43
C LEU A 375 -1.72 -2.44 -36.27
N LEU A 376 -0.52 -2.37 -35.70
CA LEU A 376 0.73 -2.69 -36.39
C LEU A 376 0.93 -4.19 -36.60
N LEU A 377 0.46 -5.02 -35.66
CA LEU A 377 0.63 -6.48 -35.68
C LEU A 377 -0.60 -7.26 -36.18
N GLN A 378 -1.68 -6.60 -36.62
CA GLN A 378 -2.90 -7.26 -37.13
C GLN A 378 -2.64 -8.28 -38.27
N ASN A 379 -1.55 -8.10 -39.03
CA ASN A 379 -1.12 -8.96 -40.14
C ASN A 379 0.15 -9.80 -39.83
N SER A 380 0.60 -9.82 -38.57
CA SER A 380 1.71 -10.66 -38.11
C SER A 380 1.30 -12.13 -37.97
N ASP A 381 2.24 -12.99 -37.56
CA ASP A 381 1.98 -14.39 -37.28
C ASP A 381 0.97 -14.60 -36.12
N ALA A 382 0.59 -15.86 -35.88
CA ALA A 382 -0.34 -16.21 -34.80
C ALA A 382 0.23 -15.91 -33.40
N ALA A 383 1.55 -16.00 -33.19
CA ALA A 383 2.17 -15.82 -31.88
C ALA A 383 2.17 -14.35 -31.45
N ASP A 384 2.50 -13.42 -32.35
CA ASP A 384 2.44 -11.98 -32.05
C ASP A 384 1.01 -11.49 -31.82
N ARG A 385 0.05 -11.94 -32.64
CA ARG A 385 -1.36 -11.61 -32.46
C ARG A 385 -1.91 -12.19 -31.16
N PHE A 386 -1.51 -13.43 -30.82
CA PHE A 386 -1.85 -14.07 -29.55
C PHE A 386 -1.31 -13.25 -28.38
N ARG A 387 -0.02 -12.87 -28.38
CA ARG A 387 0.59 -12.03 -27.34
C ARG A 387 -0.28 -10.80 -27.09
N ILE A 388 -0.60 -10.01 -28.11
CA ILE A 388 -1.39 -8.77 -27.91
C ILE A 388 -2.78 -9.06 -27.34
N SER A 389 -3.53 -9.98 -27.95
CA SER A 389 -4.88 -10.32 -27.48
C SER A 389 -4.85 -10.78 -26.03
N ASN A 390 -3.87 -11.59 -25.65
CA ASN A 390 -3.72 -12.03 -24.28
C ASN A 390 -3.43 -10.84 -23.34
N ASN A 391 -2.39 -10.04 -23.58
CA ASN A 391 -2.03 -8.88 -22.74
C ASN A 391 -3.15 -7.87 -22.59
N TYR A 392 -3.77 -7.51 -23.70
CA TYR A 392 -4.82 -6.51 -23.64
C TYR A 392 -6.03 -7.07 -22.87
N GLY A 393 -6.34 -8.36 -23.03
CA GLY A 393 -7.31 -9.07 -22.19
C GLY A 393 -6.96 -9.02 -20.70
N GLY A 394 -5.70 -9.30 -20.34
CA GLY A 394 -5.18 -9.21 -18.96
C GLY A 394 -5.36 -7.81 -18.37
N PHE A 395 -4.80 -6.79 -19.02
CA PHE A 395 -4.96 -5.39 -18.61
C PHE A 395 -6.44 -5.00 -18.41
N LEU A 396 -7.33 -5.35 -19.35
CA LEU A 396 -8.76 -5.04 -19.28
C LEU A 396 -9.46 -5.79 -18.13
N LEU A 397 -9.05 -7.03 -17.84
CA LEU A 397 -9.55 -7.78 -16.69
C LEU A 397 -9.07 -7.16 -15.36
N ASN A 398 -7.82 -6.72 -15.29
CA ASN A 398 -7.28 -6.04 -14.10
C ASN A 398 -8.05 -4.74 -13.83
N GLN A 399 -8.28 -3.91 -14.87
CA GLN A 399 -9.12 -2.72 -14.74
C GLN A 399 -10.56 -3.03 -14.30
N THR A 400 -11.08 -4.22 -14.62
CA THR A 400 -12.38 -4.71 -14.11
C THR A 400 -12.30 -5.03 -12.62
N GLN A 401 -11.27 -5.76 -12.20
CA GLN A 401 -11.04 -6.21 -10.81
C GLN A 401 -10.75 -5.03 -9.89
N ASP A 402 -9.84 -4.13 -10.26
CA ASP A 402 -9.47 -2.94 -9.47
C ASP A 402 -10.70 -2.09 -9.15
N ARG A 403 -11.56 -1.86 -10.15
CA ARG A 403 -12.81 -1.11 -10.00
C ARG A 403 -13.83 -1.85 -9.16
N LEU A 404 -13.97 -3.17 -9.36
CA LEU A 404 -14.95 -3.99 -8.63
C LEU A 404 -14.59 -4.12 -7.15
N TYR A 405 -13.35 -4.46 -6.84
CA TYR A 405 -12.92 -4.75 -5.46
C TYR A 405 -12.71 -3.46 -4.64
N ASN A 406 -12.35 -2.34 -5.29
CA ASN A 406 -12.35 -1.02 -4.65
C ASN A 406 -13.71 -0.30 -4.72
N HIS A 407 -14.75 -0.89 -5.32
CA HIS A 407 -16.05 -0.24 -5.58
C HIS A 407 -16.66 0.49 -4.39
N ALA A 408 -16.78 -0.21 -3.25
CA ALA A 408 -17.43 0.35 -2.05
C ALA A 408 -16.69 1.56 -1.50
N PHE A 409 -15.36 1.60 -1.71
CA PHE A 409 -14.49 2.71 -1.39
C PHE A 409 -14.65 3.82 -2.44
N SER A 410 -14.58 3.50 -3.74
CA SER A 410 -14.78 4.43 -4.86
C SER A 410 -16.13 5.16 -4.81
N ILE A 411 -17.22 4.50 -4.41
CA ILE A 411 -18.51 5.15 -4.15
C ILE A 411 -18.46 6.04 -2.89
N ALA A 412 -17.80 5.61 -1.82
CA ALA A 412 -17.61 6.44 -0.63
C ALA A 412 -16.74 7.69 -0.92
N THR A 413 -15.99 7.66 -2.02
CA THR A 413 -15.27 8.80 -2.60
C THR A 413 -15.97 9.48 -3.78
N GLY A 414 -17.26 9.20 -4.02
CA GLY A 414 -18.03 9.90 -5.05
C GLY A 414 -17.50 9.71 -6.48
N THR A 415 -16.83 8.59 -6.74
CA THR A 415 -16.53 8.11 -8.10
C THR A 415 -17.81 7.48 -8.67
N SER A 416 -18.24 7.97 -9.84
CA SER A 416 -19.46 7.52 -10.52
C SER A 416 -19.20 6.34 -11.46
N ASN A 417 -20.22 5.51 -11.71
CA ASN A 417 -20.26 4.50 -12.78
C ASN A 417 -19.23 3.35 -12.67
N VAL A 418 -18.77 3.02 -11.46
CA VAL A 418 -17.66 2.08 -11.24
C VAL A 418 -18.00 0.65 -11.67
N LEU A 419 -19.16 0.09 -11.31
CA LEU A 419 -19.63 -1.23 -11.79
C LEU A 419 -19.97 -1.22 -13.28
N LEU A 420 -20.52 -0.11 -13.80
CA LEU A 420 -20.82 0.03 -15.22
C LEU A 420 -19.52 0.02 -16.05
N GLU A 421 -18.48 0.71 -15.60
CA GLU A 421 -17.14 0.66 -16.21
C GLU A 421 -16.52 -0.74 -16.07
N SER A 422 -16.59 -1.39 -14.90
CA SER A 422 -16.16 -2.80 -14.73
C SER A 422 -16.86 -3.72 -15.74
N ALA A 423 -18.19 -3.63 -15.87
CA ALA A 423 -18.96 -4.45 -16.80
C ALA A 423 -18.54 -4.24 -18.27
N LEU A 424 -18.21 -3.01 -18.64
CA LEU A 424 -17.71 -2.68 -19.98
C LEU A 424 -16.30 -3.23 -20.19
N PHE A 425 -15.36 -2.99 -19.27
CA PHE A 425 -14.00 -3.54 -19.34
C PHE A 425 -14.00 -5.06 -19.41
N TRP A 426 -14.87 -5.72 -18.63
CA TRP A 426 -15.06 -7.17 -18.67
C TRP A 426 -15.43 -7.68 -20.07
N ASN A 427 -16.38 -7.03 -20.74
CA ASN A 427 -16.80 -7.43 -22.08
C ASN A 427 -15.69 -7.24 -23.12
N LEU A 428 -14.80 -6.27 -22.92
CA LEU A 428 -13.63 -6.08 -23.77
C LEU A 428 -12.56 -7.15 -23.51
N ALA A 429 -12.30 -7.48 -22.24
CA ALA A 429 -11.41 -8.58 -21.86
C ALA A 429 -11.89 -9.90 -22.48
N ARG A 430 -13.21 -10.18 -22.42
CA ARG A 430 -13.82 -11.35 -23.08
C ARG A 430 -13.50 -11.40 -24.57
N ALA A 431 -13.76 -10.32 -25.31
CA ALA A 431 -13.51 -10.29 -26.76
C ALA A 431 -12.02 -10.51 -27.12
N GLN A 432 -11.11 -10.05 -26.26
CA GLN A 432 -9.67 -10.31 -26.42
C GLN A 432 -9.31 -11.78 -26.14
N TYR A 433 -9.86 -12.39 -25.09
CA TYR A 433 -9.63 -13.81 -24.79
C TYR A 433 -10.32 -14.76 -25.78
N GLU A 434 -11.44 -14.38 -26.39
CA GLU A 434 -12.06 -15.10 -27.51
C GLU A 434 -11.10 -15.11 -28.73
N SER A 435 -10.50 -13.96 -29.07
CA SER A 435 -9.45 -13.86 -30.11
C SER A 435 -8.19 -14.67 -29.77
N ALA A 436 -7.74 -14.64 -28.51
CA ALA A 436 -6.60 -15.43 -28.06
C ALA A 436 -6.87 -16.93 -28.15
N GLN A 437 -8.10 -17.39 -27.85
CA GLN A 437 -8.48 -18.80 -27.96
C GLN A 437 -8.46 -19.30 -29.41
N GLU A 438 -8.97 -18.52 -30.37
CA GLU A 438 -8.90 -18.85 -31.80
C GLU A 438 -7.43 -19.08 -32.22
N LEU A 439 -6.53 -18.17 -31.82
CA LEU A 439 -5.10 -18.22 -32.15
C LEU A 439 -4.34 -19.32 -31.41
N ALA A 440 -4.71 -19.65 -30.17
CA ALA A 440 -4.06 -20.70 -29.38
C ALA A 440 -4.10 -22.07 -30.08
N SER A 441 -5.18 -22.34 -30.84
CA SER A 441 -5.34 -23.58 -31.61
C SER A 441 -4.33 -23.75 -32.76
N GLU A 442 -3.66 -22.67 -33.17
CA GLU A 442 -2.58 -22.69 -34.16
C GLU A 442 -1.17 -22.79 -33.53
N LEU A 443 -1.06 -22.75 -32.18
CA LEU A 443 0.20 -22.62 -31.45
C LEU A 443 0.58 -23.88 -30.65
N SER A 444 -0.03 -24.12 -29.49
CA SER A 444 0.16 -25.34 -28.68
C SER A 444 -0.89 -25.50 -27.58
N ASP A 445 -1.01 -26.71 -27.04
CA ASP A 445 -1.92 -27.03 -25.92
C ASP A 445 -1.61 -26.23 -24.63
N SER A 446 -0.36 -25.78 -24.45
CA SER A 446 0.04 -24.88 -23.38
C SER A 446 -0.53 -23.46 -23.58
N HIS A 447 -0.48 -22.91 -24.81
CA HIS A 447 -1.12 -21.62 -25.10
C HIS A 447 -2.64 -21.69 -24.87
N ALA A 448 -3.27 -22.83 -25.21
CA ALA A 448 -4.67 -23.06 -24.93
C ALA A 448 -4.95 -23.08 -23.42
N ALA A 449 -4.19 -23.86 -22.63
CA ALA A 449 -4.35 -23.91 -21.17
C ALA A 449 -4.25 -22.53 -20.49
N VAL A 450 -3.35 -21.67 -20.96
CA VAL A 450 -3.21 -20.30 -20.43
C VAL A 450 -4.46 -19.45 -20.71
N VAL A 451 -5.04 -19.52 -21.93
CA VAL A 451 -6.28 -18.80 -22.24
C VAL A 451 -7.46 -19.38 -21.46
N GLU A 452 -7.52 -20.70 -21.25
CA GLU A 452 -8.54 -21.33 -20.40
C GLU A 452 -8.47 -20.78 -18.96
N VAL A 453 -7.29 -20.66 -18.34
CA VAL A 453 -7.13 -20.03 -17.01
C VAL A 453 -7.54 -18.56 -17.00
N ASN A 454 -7.18 -17.80 -18.04
CA ASN A 454 -7.58 -16.40 -18.15
C ASN A 454 -9.11 -16.23 -18.32
N GLN A 455 -9.75 -17.11 -19.08
CA GLN A 455 -11.22 -17.18 -19.16
C GLN A 455 -11.84 -17.62 -17.83
N ALA A 456 -11.19 -18.51 -17.07
CA ALA A 456 -11.64 -18.87 -15.73
C ALA A 456 -11.65 -17.67 -14.77
N ARG A 457 -10.56 -16.88 -14.77
CA ARG A 457 -10.48 -15.60 -14.02
C ARG A 457 -11.57 -14.63 -14.47
N LEU A 458 -11.73 -14.42 -15.78
CA LEU A 458 -12.78 -13.58 -16.37
C LEU A 458 -14.17 -13.95 -15.84
N PHE A 459 -14.59 -15.21 -15.93
CA PHE A 459 -15.93 -15.61 -15.47
C PHE A 459 -16.08 -15.61 -13.94
N ALA A 460 -15.01 -15.84 -13.17
CA ALA A 460 -15.03 -15.68 -11.71
C ALA A 460 -15.30 -14.22 -11.31
N VAL A 461 -14.65 -13.26 -11.97
CA VAL A 461 -14.86 -11.81 -11.77
C VAL A 461 -16.27 -11.39 -12.19
N LEU A 462 -16.85 -11.98 -13.24
CA LEU A 462 -18.26 -11.75 -13.58
C LEU A 462 -19.21 -12.21 -12.46
N ALA A 463 -18.95 -13.38 -11.88
CA ALA A 463 -19.76 -13.90 -10.80
C ALA A 463 -19.71 -12.97 -9.57
N ASP A 464 -18.55 -12.37 -9.28
CA ASP A 464 -18.41 -11.39 -8.20
C ASP A 464 -19.09 -10.04 -8.55
N LEU A 465 -18.96 -9.55 -9.79
CA LEU A 465 -19.68 -8.36 -10.26
C LEU A 465 -21.19 -8.48 -10.04
N ILE A 466 -21.77 -9.64 -10.38
CA ILE A 466 -23.20 -9.90 -10.19
C ILE A 466 -23.56 -10.05 -8.69
N ARG A 467 -22.67 -10.61 -7.86
CA ARG A 467 -22.86 -10.67 -6.39
C ARG A 467 -22.85 -9.28 -5.74
N THR A 468 -22.13 -8.32 -6.30
CA THR A 468 -22.05 -6.93 -5.80
C THR A 468 -23.32 -6.11 -6.08
N LEU A 469 -24.18 -6.56 -6.99
CA LEU A 469 -25.48 -5.94 -7.25
C LEU A 469 -26.48 -6.33 -6.15
N ASP A 470 -27.03 -5.33 -5.46
CA ASP A 470 -28.06 -5.52 -4.42
C ASP A 470 -29.32 -6.19 -5.00
N ARG A 471 -29.95 -7.07 -4.23
CA ARG A 471 -30.95 -8.03 -4.74
C ARG A 471 -32.33 -7.72 -4.17
N PRO A 472 -33.35 -7.46 -5.01
CA PRO A 472 -34.74 -7.46 -4.55
C PRO A 472 -35.13 -8.87 -4.08
N ASP A 473 -35.76 -8.99 -2.91
CA ASP A 473 -36.13 -10.27 -2.28
C ASP A 473 -36.92 -11.20 -3.24
N ASP A 474 -37.83 -10.63 -4.04
CA ASP A 474 -38.68 -11.37 -4.99
C ASP A 474 -37.93 -11.87 -6.24
N GLU A 475 -36.71 -11.39 -6.49
CA GLU A 475 -35.96 -11.59 -7.75
C GLU A 475 -34.58 -12.26 -7.54
N GLU A 476 -34.26 -12.68 -6.31
CA GLU A 476 -33.01 -13.37 -5.90
C GLU A 476 -32.62 -14.52 -6.85
N ARG A 477 -33.61 -15.33 -7.28
CA ARG A 477 -33.41 -16.48 -8.19
C ARG A 477 -32.83 -16.13 -9.56
N LEU A 478 -33.01 -14.90 -10.04
CA LEU A 478 -32.46 -14.46 -11.32
C LEU A 478 -30.96 -14.18 -11.18
N PHE A 479 -30.58 -13.43 -10.15
CA PHE A 479 -29.19 -13.15 -9.81
C PHE A 479 -28.43 -14.44 -9.48
N ASP A 480 -29.01 -15.36 -8.71
CA ASP A 480 -28.38 -16.64 -8.38
C ASP A 480 -28.17 -17.55 -9.59
N ARG A 481 -29.11 -17.60 -10.54
CA ARG A 481 -28.90 -18.34 -11.81
C ARG A 481 -27.73 -17.75 -12.60
N ALA A 482 -27.63 -16.42 -12.70
CA ALA A 482 -26.54 -15.74 -13.40
C ALA A 482 -25.17 -15.99 -12.72
N VAL A 483 -25.12 -15.86 -11.39
CA VAL A 483 -23.93 -16.17 -10.57
C VAL A 483 -23.52 -17.64 -10.71
N ALA A 484 -24.48 -18.57 -10.67
CA ALA A 484 -24.22 -19.99 -10.84
C ALA A 484 -23.67 -20.30 -12.25
N ARG A 485 -24.24 -19.69 -13.30
CA ARG A 485 -23.76 -19.83 -14.69
C ARG A 485 -22.33 -19.30 -14.86
N ALA A 486 -22.03 -18.10 -14.36
CA ALA A 486 -20.67 -17.55 -14.38
C ALA A 486 -19.68 -18.45 -13.60
N THR A 487 -20.08 -18.91 -12.42
CA THR A 487 -19.26 -19.79 -11.58
C THR A 487 -19.03 -21.17 -12.23
N LEU A 488 -20.00 -21.70 -12.98
CA LEU A 488 -19.87 -22.95 -13.73
C LEU A 488 -18.83 -22.81 -14.85
N PHE A 489 -18.94 -21.77 -15.68
CA PHE A 489 -17.93 -21.51 -16.72
C PHE A 489 -16.53 -21.34 -16.12
N ALA A 490 -16.40 -20.56 -15.04
CA ALA A 490 -15.10 -20.40 -14.37
C ALA A 490 -14.52 -21.74 -13.89
N HIS A 491 -15.36 -22.62 -13.34
CA HIS A 491 -14.96 -23.95 -12.88
C HIS A 491 -14.57 -24.88 -14.04
N GLU A 492 -15.36 -24.94 -15.10
CA GLU A 492 -15.08 -25.77 -16.29
C GLU A 492 -13.74 -25.37 -16.93
N LYS A 493 -13.51 -24.06 -17.07
CA LYS A 493 -12.28 -23.48 -17.62
C LYS A 493 -11.05 -23.77 -16.76
N ALA A 494 -11.14 -23.59 -15.44
CA ALA A 494 -10.05 -23.94 -14.53
C ALA A 494 -9.78 -25.46 -14.51
N SER A 495 -10.84 -26.29 -14.50
CA SER A 495 -10.72 -27.75 -14.55
C SER A 495 -10.07 -28.25 -15.85
N ALA A 496 -10.35 -27.61 -16.99
CA ALA A 496 -9.73 -27.97 -18.26
C ALA A 496 -8.21 -27.71 -18.25
N ALA A 497 -7.79 -26.57 -17.68
CA ALA A 497 -6.38 -26.21 -17.56
C ALA A 497 -5.61 -27.09 -16.56
N SER A 498 -6.18 -27.37 -15.38
CA SER A 498 -5.49 -28.14 -14.33
C SER A 498 -5.31 -29.63 -14.68
N ASN A 499 -6.26 -30.21 -15.42
CA ASN A 499 -6.22 -31.61 -15.86
C ASN A 499 -5.39 -31.85 -17.15
N ASN A 500 -4.97 -30.80 -17.86
CA ASN A 500 -4.14 -30.96 -19.05
C ASN A 500 -2.68 -31.26 -18.64
N GLU A 501 -2.14 -32.37 -19.13
CA GLU A 501 -0.76 -32.81 -18.84
C GLU A 501 0.27 -31.79 -19.37
N SER A 502 -0.04 -31.11 -20.48
CA SER A 502 0.83 -30.12 -21.15
C SER A 502 0.86 -28.74 -20.49
N THR A 503 0.08 -28.51 -19.43
CA THR A 503 0.03 -27.23 -18.69
C THR A 503 1.28 -27.09 -17.82
N ASP A 504 1.96 -25.95 -17.92
CA ASP A 504 3.09 -25.59 -17.05
C ASP A 504 2.65 -25.44 -15.58
N ALA A 505 3.63 -25.47 -14.67
CA ALA A 505 3.35 -25.46 -13.23
C ALA A 505 2.64 -24.18 -12.75
N ILE A 506 2.95 -22.99 -13.30
CA ILE A 506 2.34 -21.71 -12.90
C ILE A 506 0.88 -21.66 -13.36
N THR A 507 0.60 -21.97 -14.63
CA THR A 507 -0.75 -22.01 -15.18
C THR A 507 -1.61 -23.04 -14.44
N ARG A 508 -1.04 -24.21 -14.11
CA ARG A 508 -1.72 -25.26 -13.34
C ARG A 508 -2.01 -24.82 -11.90
N ALA A 509 -1.07 -24.13 -11.25
CA ALA A 509 -1.24 -23.58 -9.91
C ALA A 509 -2.36 -22.52 -9.86
N SER A 510 -2.37 -21.57 -10.80
CA SER A 510 -3.46 -20.60 -10.97
C SER A 510 -4.82 -21.27 -11.21
N ALA A 511 -4.87 -22.38 -11.96
CA ALA A 511 -6.10 -23.13 -12.16
C ALA A 511 -6.62 -23.74 -10.83
N TYR A 512 -5.75 -24.38 -10.05
CA TYR A 512 -6.10 -24.92 -8.72
C TYR A 512 -6.51 -23.80 -7.74
N GLU A 513 -5.84 -22.65 -7.77
CA GLU A 513 -6.21 -21.51 -6.92
C GLU A 513 -7.63 -20.99 -7.25
N ILE A 514 -7.99 -20.89 -8.53
CA ILE A 514 -9.34 -20.50 -8.96
C ILE A 514 -10.38 -21.52 -8.50
N LEU A 515 -10.09 -22.82 -8.60
CA LEU A 515 -10.97 -23.88 -8.09
C LEU A 515 -11.13 -23.77 -6.56
N ALA A 516 -10.04 -23.54 -5.83
CA ALA A 516 -10.05 -23.31 -4.38
C ALA A 516 -10.92 -22.11 -3.99
N GLN A 517 -10.79 -20.98 -4.70
CA GLN A 517 -11.61 -19.78 -4.48
C GLN A 517 -13.09 -20.02 -4.85
N ILE A 518 -13.38 -20.79 -5.90
CA ILE A 518 -14.77 -21.15 -6.27
C ILE A 518 -15.40 -22.02 -5.18
N ALA A 519 -14.69 -23.05 -4.69
CA ALA A 519 -15.13 -23.90 -3.59
C ALA A 519 -15.33 -23.09 -2.30
N PHE A 520 -14.43 -22.14 -1.99
CA PHE A 520 -14.58 -21.23 -0.84
C PHE A 520 -15.86 -20.39 -0.93
N ARG A 521 -16.12 -19.75 -2.08
CA ARG A 521 -17.34 -18.97 -2.33
C ARG A 521 -18.63 -19.82 -2.23
N LYS A 522 -18.55 -21.12 -2.53
CA LYS A 522 -19.64 -22.11 -2.37
C LYS A 522 -19.72 -22.72 -0.95
N GLN A 523 -18.88 -22.29 0.00
CA GLN A 523 -18.76 -22.83 1.36
C GLN A 523 -18.32 -24.31 1.42
N GLN A 524 -17.69 -24.82 0.35
CA GLN A 524 -17.11 -26.16 0.26
C GLN A 524 -15.67 -26.14 0.81
N PHE A 525 -15.52 -25.88 2.12
CA PHE A 525 -14.21 -25.55 2.72
C PHE A 525 -13.15 -26.67 2.61
N GLU A 526 -13.53 -27.95 2.69
CA GLU A 526 -12.59 -29.06 2.54
C GLU A 526 -12.12 -29.25 1.09
N GLU A 527 -12.99 -29.05 0.11
CA GLU A 527 -12.63 -29.02 -1.31
C GLU A 527 -11.69 -27.84 -1.58
N SER A 528 -12.06 -26.65 -1.09
CA SER A 528 -11.25 -25.44 -1.16
C SER A 528 -9.84 -25.62 -0.54
N ARG A 529 -9.76 -26.27 0.62
CA ARG A 529 -8.51 -26.60 1.32
C ARG A 529 -7.63 -27.57 0.52
N ASN A 530 -8.22 -28.54 -0.17
CA ASN A 530 -7.48 -29.51 -0.99
C ASN A 530 -6.96 -28.88 -2.29
N GLU A 531 -7.79 -28.13 -3.00
CA GLU A 531 -7.39 -27.38 -4.19
C GLU A 531 -6.31 -26.33 -3.85
N ALA A 532 -6.43 -25.64 -2.70
CA ALA A 532 -5.40 -24.72 -2.23
C ALA A 532 -4.05 -25.42 -1.98
N LYS A 533 -4.02 -26.63 -1.40
CA LYS A 533 -2.77 -27.39 -1.24
C LYS A 533 -2.12 -27.78 -2.58
N LEU A 534 -2.93 -28.10 -3.59
CA LEU A 534 -2.44 -28.39 -4.94
C LEU A 534 -1.88 -27.12 -5.62
N ALA A 535 -2.56 -25.99 -5.45
CA ALA A 535 -2.08 -24.69 -5.93
C ALA A 535 -0.75 -24.30 -5.28
N GLU A 536 -0.63 -24.44 -3.95
CA GLU A 536 0.59 -24.12 -3.21
C GLU A 536 1.78 -24.96 -3.66
N ALA A 537 1.60 -26.29 -3.77
CA ALA A 537 2.66 -27.20 -4.21
C ALA A 537 3.11 -26.89 -5.64
N ALA A 538 2.19 -26.56 -6.55
CA ALA A 538 2.51 -26.20 -7.93
C ALA A 538 3.15 -24.81 -8.06
N TYR A 539 2.75 -23.82 -7.24
CA TYR A 539 3.43 -22.52 -7.19
C TYR A 539 4.84 -22.65 -6.62
N LEU A 540 5.04 -23.46 -5.56
CA LEU A 540 6.34 -23.69 -4.96
C LEU A 540 7.27 -24.49 -5.90
N ASP A 541 6.76 -25.49 -6.62
CA ASP A 541 7.52 -26.18 -7.68
C ASP A 541 8.02 -25.21 -8.77
N ALA A 542 7.15 -24.26 -9.14
CA ALA A 542 7.44 -23.21 -10.11
C ALA A 542 8.24 -22.00 -9.57
N GLY A 543 8.57 -21.95 -8.29
CA GLY A 543 9.26 -20.81 -7.66
C GLY A 543 8.43 -19.51 -7.58
N SER A 544 7.10 -19.61 -7.67
CA SER A 544 6.22 -18.44 -7.60
C SER A 544 5.86 -18.12 -6.15
N LEU A 545 6.76 -17.49 -5.40
CA LEU A 545 6.50 -17.07 -4.01
C LEU A 545 5.27 -16.16 -3.88
N ALA A 546 5.01 -15.26 -4.83
CA ALA A 546 3.79 -14.46 -4.87
C ALA A 546 2.50 -15.33 -5.00
N GLY A 547 2.59 -16.48 -5.66
CA GLY A 547 1.51 -17.48 -5.71
C GLY A 547 1.36 -18.24 -4.39
N VAL A 548 2.48 -18.64 -3.77
CA VAL A 548 2.48 -19.26 -2.43
C VAL A 548 1.86 -18.31 -1.39
N GLU A 549 2.19 -17.03 -1.45
CA GLU A 549 1.61 -15.96 -0.62
C GLU A 549 0.09 -15.89 -0.78
N SER A 550 -0.43 -15.71 -2.00
CA SER A 550 -1.87 -15.65 -2.27
C SER A 550 -2.61 -16.90 -1.79
N VAL A 551 -2.00 -18.07 -1.93
CA VAL A 551 -2.59 -19.34 -1.46
C VAL A 551 -2.52 -19.49 0.06
N ARG A 552 -1.43 -19.08 0.73
CA ARG A 552 -1.35 -19.04 2.20
C ARG A 552 -2.41 -18.09 2.77
N ARG A 553 -2.58 -16.92 2.16
CA ARG A 553 -3.65 -15.95 2.44
C ARG A 553 -5.05 -16.57 2.30
N LEU A 554 -5.31 -17.30 1.20
CA LEU A 554 -6.56 -18.05 1.01
C LEU A 554 -6.76 -19.15 2.05
N ARG A 555 -5.71 -19.90 2.43
CA ARG A 555 -5.76 -20.92 3.49
C ARG A 555 -6.12 -20.31 4.85
N GLY A 556 -5.59 -19.14 5.17
CA GLY A 556 -5.99 -18.36 6.36
C GLY A 556 -7.49 -18.03 6.35
N LEU A 557 -8.01 -17.54 5.22
CA LEU A 557 -9.45 -17.27 5.05
C LEU A 557 -10.32 -18.53 5.16
N ILE A 558 -9.87 -19.68 4.63
CA ILE A 558 -10.56 -20.97 4.78
C ILE A 558 -10.61 -21.38 6.26
N ALA A 559 -9.49 -21.28 6.98
CA ALA A 559 -9.41 -21.61 8.41
C ALA A 559 -10.34 -20.72 9.26
N LEU A 560 -10.44 -19.41 8.97
CA LEU A 560 -11.38 -18.48 9.63
C LEU A 560 -12.87 -18.82 9.44
N ARG A 561 -13.23 -19.53 8.37
CA ARG A 561 -14.63 -19.85 8.04
C ARG A 561 -15.03 -21.29 8.35
N HIS A 562 -14.08 -22.22 8.42
CA HIS A 562 -14.37 -23.64 8.60
C HIS A 562 -14.53 -24.05 10.08
N GLN A 563 -15.78 -24.13 10.55
CA GLN A 563 -16.13 -24.54 11.93
C GLN A 563 -15.79 -26.01 12.30
N GLY A 564 -15.19 -26.80 11.39
CA GLY A 564 -14.87 -28.20 11.63
C GLY A 564 -13.47 -28.46 12.21
N GLU A 565 -12.46 -27.70 11.77
CA GLU A 565 -11.05 -28.03 12.05
C GLU A 565 -10.05 -26.86 11.89
N GLY A 566 -10.48 -25.69 11.42
CA GLY A 566 -9.62 -24.50 11.40
C GLY A 566 -9.64 -23.84 12.78
N SER A 567 -8.51 -23.83 13.49
CA SER A 567 -8.38 -23.00 14.70
C SER A 567 -8.06 -21.55 14.30
N PRO A 568 -8.37 -20.56 15.15
CA PRO A 568 -7.84 -19.20 14.98
C PRO A 568 -6.30 -19.16 14.92
N GLU A 569 -5.62 -20.18 15.47
CA GLU A 569 -4.17 -20.36 15.36
C GLU A 569 -3.74 -20.75 13.94
N ASP A 570 -4.39 -21.75 13.33
CA ASP A 570 -4.13 -22.19 11.94
C ASP A 570 -4.36 -21.04 10.94
N ALA A 571 -5.39 -20.24 11.18
CA ALA A 571 -5.64 -18.99 10.45
C ALA A 571 -4.50 -17.96 10.65
N LEU A 572 -4.09 -17.70 11.89
CA LEU A 572 -3.04 -16.74 12.21
C LEU A 572 -1.70 -17.15 11.60
N THR A 573 -1.29 -18.41 11.74
CA THR A 573 -0.06 -18.95 11.13
C THR A 573 -0.08 -18.79 9.61
N HIS A 574 -1.19 -19.10 8.94
CA HIS A 574 -1.29 -18.92 7.50
C HIS A 574 -1.22 -17.46 7.03
N LEU A 575 -1.80 -16.53 7.79
CA LEU A 575 -1.75 -15.10 7.50
C LEU A 575 -0.35 -14.51 7.78
N LEU A 576 0.31 -14.92 8.88
CA LEU A 576 1.69 -14.53 9.18
C LEU A 576 2.65 -14.99 8.09
N ILE A 577 2.55 -16.24 7.61
CA ILE A 577 3.39 -16.71 6.50
C ILE A 577 3.12 -15.93 5.21
N SER A 578 1.87 -15.56 4.92
CA SER A 578 1.55 -14.66 3.80
C SER A 578 2.17 -13.27 3.98
N HIS A 579 2.19 -12.74 5.21
CA HIS A 579 2.87 -11.48 5.53
C HIS A 579 4.38 -11.56 5.30
N GLU A 580 5.09 -12.55 5.88
CA GLU A 580 6.54 -12.68 5.72
C GLU A 580 6.98 -12.83 4.26
N ILE A 581 6.24 -13.63 3.47
CA ILE A 581 6.52 -13.77 2.03
C ILE A 581 6.26 -12.45 1.30
N ALA A 582 5.24 -11.69 1.69
CA ALA A 582 4.96 -10.39 1.10
C ALA A 582 6.06 -9.36 1.42
N GLU A 583 6.60 -9.33 2.64
CA GLU A 583 7.69 -8.41 3.00
C GLU A 583 9.00 -8.75 2.28
N LEU A 584 9.38 -10.04 2.20
CA LEU A 584 10.52 -10.50 1.40
C LEU A 584 10.39 -10.04 -0.06
N LEU A 585 9.21 -10.23 -0.67
CA LEU A 585 8.95 -9.76 -2.04
C LEU A 585 9.02 -8.23 -2.12
N ARG A 586 8.47 -7.49 -1.15
CA ARG A 586 8.48 -6.01 -1.15
C ARG A 586 9.91 -5.45 -1.19
N GLU A 587 10.84 -6.04 -0.46
CA GLU A 587 12.24 -5.58 -0.40
C GLU A 587 12.98 -5.78 -1.73
N GLN A 588 12.53 -6.73 -2.55
CA GLN A 588 13.02 -6.97 -3.91
C GLN A 588 12.55 -5.94 -4.95
N ILE A 589 11.64 -5.01 -4.58
CA ILE A 589 11.17 -3.94 -5.49
C ILE A 589 12.33 -2.98 -5.77
N PRO A 590 12.81 -2.88 -7.03
CA PRO A 590 13.91 -1.98 -7.39
C PRO A 590 13.49 -0.51 -7.38
N ASP A 591 14.42 0.39 -7.04
CA ASP A 591 14.16 1.84 -7.01
C ASP A 591 13.91 2.44 -8.42
N ASP A 592 14.33 1.76 -9.50
CA ASP A 592 14.03 2.16 -10.89
C ASP A 592 12.68 1.64 -11.41
N GLN A 593 11.92 0.92 -10.58
CA GLN A 593 10.62 0.39 -10.94
C GLN A 593 9.56 1.51 -10.95
N ILE A 594 9.30 2.05 -12.14
CA ILE A 594 8.32 3.12 -12.36
C ILE A 594 6.94 2.72 -11.78
N GLY A 595 6.62 3.19 -10.57
CA GLY A 595 5.29 3.28 -9.96
C GLY A 595 4.59 2.00 -9.45
N ILE A 596 5.24 0.83 -9.47
CA ILE A 596 5.00 -0.12 -8.37
C ILE A 596 5.89 0.34 -7.23
N SER A 597 5.42 1.34 -6.48
CA SER A 597 6.07 1.70 -5.23
C SER A 597 5.91 0.55 -4.24
N ARG A 598 6.88 0.38 -3.33
CA ARG A 598 6.79 -0.58 -2.22
C ARG A 598 5.51 -0.36 -1.40
N ALA A 599 5.09 0.90 -1.22
CA ALA A 599 3.81 1.28 -0.62
C ALA A 599 2.60 0.78 -1.43
N GLY A 600 2.63 0.88 -2.77
CA GLY A 600 1.56 0.39 -3.66
C GLY A 600 1.40 -1.13 -3.64
N PHE A 601 2.50 -1.86 -3.46
CA PHE A 601 2.50 -3.31 -3.25
C PHE A 601 1.88 -3.69 -1.89
N LEU A 602 2.21 -2.95 -0.82
CA LEU A 602 1.65 -3.16 0.52
C LEU A 602 0.17 -2.79 0.63
N ALA A 603 -0.27 -1.72 -0.05
CA ALA A 603 -1.65 -1.25 0.00
C ALA A 603 -2.67 -2.29 -0.50
N ARG A 604 -2.26 -3.24 -1.35
CA ARG A 604 -3.10 -4.37 -1.78
C ARG A 604 -3.23 -5.44 -0.68
N ARG A 605 -2.26 -5.54 0.23
CA ARG A 605 -2.14 -6.56 1.28
C ARG A 605 -2.50 -6.09 2.68
N THR A 606 -2.80 -4.81 2.88
CA THR A 606 -3.20 -4.20 4.19
C THR A 606 -4.31 -4.97 4.91
N TYR A 607 -5.20 -5.67 4.18
CA TYR A 607 -6.25 -6.49 4.77
C TYR A 607 -5.74 -7.77 5.45
N VAL A 608 -4.57 -8.29 5.08
CA VAL A 608 -3.90 -9.41 5.78
C VAL A 608 -3.51 -8.94 7.18
N ASN A 609 -2.89 -7.75 7.26
CA ASN A 609 -2.56 -7.12 8.53
C ASN A 609 -3.82 -6.86 9.37
N GLU A 610 -4.95 -6.42 8.78
CA GLU A 610 -6.24 -6.32 9.48
C GLU A 610 -6.70 -7.66 10.12
N LEU A 611 -6.59 -8.77 9.39
CA LEU A 611 -6.97 -10.09 9.90
C LEU A 611 -6.02 -10.57 11.01
N ILE A 612 -4.72 -10.34 10.86
CA ILE A 612 -3.70 -10.62 11.88
C ILE A 612 -3.98 -9.80 13.16
N ILE A 613 -4.19 -8.49 13.02
CA ILE A 613 -4.57 -7.58 14.12
C ILE A 613 -5.82 -8.10 14.82
N GLY A 614 -6.87 -8.46 14.08
CA GLY A 614 -8.10 -8.99 14.64
C GLY A 614 -7.88 -10.25 15.48
N LEU A 615 -7.12 -11.22 14.97
CA LEU A 615 -6.79 -12.47 15.66
C LEU A 615 -5.92 -12.25 16.90
N LEU A 616 -4.90 -11.39 16.81
CA LEU A 616 -4.04 -11.05 17.93
C LEU A 616 -4.79 -10.30 19.04
N VAL A 617 -5.72 -9.41 18.69
CA VAL A 617 -6.62 -8.73 19.65
C VAL A 617 -7.57 -9.74 20.32
N GLU A 618 -8.14 -10.69 19.57
CA GLU A 618 -8.97 -11.78 20.14
C GLU A 618 -8.16 -12.68 21.10
N LYS A 619 -6.87 -12.91 20.80
CA LYS A 619 -5.91 -13.61 21.68
C LYS A 619 -5.37 -12.77 22.84
N LYS A 620 -5.65 -11.46 22.87
CA LYS A 620 -5.09 -10.46 23.81
C LYS A 620 -3.58 -10.22 23.71
N GLU A 621 -2.97 -10.54 22.57
CA GLU A 621 -1.57 -10.22 22.25
C GLU A 621 -1.44 -8.75 21.79
N TYR A 622 -1.94 -7.80 22.60
CA TYR A 622 -2.15 -6.41 22.18
C TYR A 622 -0.88 -5.68 21.74
N LYS A 623 0.28 -5.95 22.35
CA LYS A 623 1.57 -5.38 21.93
C LYS A 623 1.98 -5.83 20.52
N ARG A 624 1.73 -7.10 20.19
CA ARG A 624 1.99 -7.68 18.86
C ARG A 624 0.95 -7.21 17.83
N ALA A 625 -0.32 -7.06 18.24
CA ALA A 625 -1.31 -6.42 17.38
C ALA A 625 -0.94 -4.95 17.07
N LEU A 626 -0.39 -4.21 18.04
CA LEU A 626 0.08 -2.84 17.85
C LEU A 626 1.29 -2.76 16.90
N SER A 627 2.23 -3.73 16.92
CA SER A 627 3.33 -3.72 15.95
C SER A 627 2.83 -3.81 14.51
N PHE A 628 1.83 -4.65 14.22
CA PHE A 628 1.20 -4.70 12.89
C PHE A 628 0.42 -3.43 12.51
N VAL A 629 -0.08 -2.66 13.48
CA VAL A 629 -0.71 -1.35 13.22
C VAL A 629 0.35 -0.31 12.83
N GLU A 630 1.42 -0.19 13.62
CA GLU A 630 2.55 0.72 13.30
C GLU A 630 3.18 0.35 11.95
N LEU A 631 3.38 -0.95 11.69
CA LEU A 631 3.91 -1.47 10.42
C LEU A 631 3.09 -1.00 9.21
N ALA A 632 1.76 -1.07 9.31
CA ALA A 632 0.85 -0.66 8.23
C ALA A 632 0.84 0.86 7.98
N LYS A 633 1.26 1.68 8.96
CA LYS A 633 1.26 3.15 8.90
C LYS A 633 2.60 3.77 8.57
N ALA A 634 3.70 3.19 9.07
CA ALA A 634 5.04 3.72 8.94
C ALA A 634 5.65 3.41 7.57
N ARG A 635 5.64 2.13 7.17
CA ARG A 635 6.32 1.66 5.93
C ARG A 635 5.80 2.34 4.67
N SER A 636 4.48 2.56 4.56
CA SER A 636 3.86 3.22 3.40
C SER A 636 4.32 4.68 3.20
N LEU A 637 4.85 5.33 4.24
CA LEU A 637 5.52 6.63 4.13
C LEU A 637 6.98 6.47 3.69
N GLU A 638 7.75 5.64 4.41
CA GLU A 638 9.17 5.33 4.11
C GLU A 638 9.34 4.93 2.63
N ASP A 639 8.47 4.06 2.14
CA ASP A 639 8.47 3.52 0.78
C ASP A 639 8.16 4.54 -0.33
N VAL A 640 7.48 5.66 -0.03
CA VAL A 640 7.25 6.75 -0.99
C VAL A 640 8.42 7.74 -1.03
N LEU A 641 9.30 7.68 -0.03
CA LEU A 641 10.43 8.58 0.11
C LEU A 641 11.69 7.98 -0.51
N ILE A 642 11.88 6.66 -0.45
CA ILE A 642 12.99 5.95 -1.12
C ILE A 642 12.98 6.20 -2.64
N GLU A 643 11.81 6.41 -3.26
CA GLU A 643 11.68 6.81 -4.68
C GLU A 643 12.32 8.18 -5.01
N GLN A 644 12.79 8.96 -4.03
CA GLN A 644 13.60 10.16 -4.24
C GLN A 644 14.84 10.16 -3.33
N PRO A 645 16.07 10.26 -3.89
CA PRO A 645 17.27 10.32 -3.07
C PRO A 645 17.31 11.63 -2.28
N VAL A 646 16.90 11.57 -1.01
CA VAL A 646 17.23 12.57 -0.01
C VAL A 646 18.72 12.39 0.31
N GLU A 647 19.55 13.40 0.03
CA GLU A 647 20.96 13.38 0.46
C GLU A 647 21.00 13.18 1.99
N GLU A 648 21.76 12.18 2.44
CA GLU A 648 21.78 11.69 3.82
C GLU A 648 21.84 12.84 4.84
N SER A 649 20.71 13.08 5.51
CA SER A 649 20.70 14.00 6.64
C SER A 649 21.37 13.32 7.82
N ASP A 650 22.42 13.96 8.35
CA ASP A 650 23.25 13.55 9.50
C ASP A 650 22.42 13.55 10.82
N ALA A 651 21.40 12.70 10.88
CA ALA A 651 20.41 12.62 11.97
C ALA A 651 20.84 11.58 13.00
N SER A 652 21.55 12.02 14.03
CA SER A 652 22.19 11.17 15.05
C SER A 652 21.23 10.49 16.05
N ALA A 653 20.02 10.12 15.64
CA ALA A 653 19.02 9.43 16.45
C ALA A 653 18.45 8.23 15.67
N SER A 654 18.91 7.03 16.02
CA SER A 654 18.36 5.78 15.52
C SER A 654 16.89 5.62 15.96
N GLN A 655 16.02 5.28 15.02
CA GLN A 655 14.63 4.92 15.29
C GLN A 655 14.58 3.74 16.26
N ARG A 656 13.83 3.88 17.35
CA ARG A 656 13.62 2.81 18.33
C ARG A 656 12.57 1.83 17.85
N THR A 657 12.75 0.56 18.22
CA THR A 657 11.70 -0.46 18.09
C THR A 657 10.50 -0.13 18.99
N LEU A 658 9.32 -0.67 18.65
CA LEU A 658 8.12 -0.51 19.48
C LEU A 658 8.36 -1.01 20.93
N THR A 659 9.15 -2.07 21.10
CA THR A 659 9.52 -2.60 22.42
C THR A 659 10.27 -1.56 23.24
N GLU A 660 11.32 -0.94 22.68
CA GLU A 660 12.11 0.10 23.36
C GLU A 660 11.29 1.36 23.66
N ILE A 661 10.38 1.76 22.75
CA ILE A 661 9.46 2.89 22.99
C ILE A 661 8.56 2.61 24.20
N LEU A 662 8.00 1.41 24.29
CA LEU A 662 7.14 1.00 25.41
C LEU A 662 7.93 0.78 26.72
N GLU A 663 9.20 0.43 26.66
CA GLU A 663 10.09 0.34 27.83
C GLU A 663 10.54 1.73 28.34
N ALA A 664 10.70 2.70 27.43
CA ALA A 664 11.07 4.08 27.72
C ALA A 664 9.87 5.01 27.97
N TRP A 665 8.68 4.46 28.28
CA TRP A 665 7.43 5.20 28.26
C TRP A 665 7.37 6.43 29.20
N PRO A 666 6.91 7.61 28.71
CA PRO A 666 6.78 8.80 29.54
C PRO A 666 5.60 8.73 30.52
N LYS A 667 5.84 9.26 31.73
CA LYS A 667 4.83 9.31 32.79
C LYS A 667 3.70 10.29 32.47
N ASN A 668 2.52 10.02 33.03
CA ASN A 668 1.29 10.81 32.87
C ASN A 668 0.82 10.95 31.41
N THR A 669 1.33 10.11 30.50
CA THR A 669 1.06 10.17 29.07
C THR A 669 0.22 8.97 28.66
N THR A 670 -0.95 9.23 28.07
CA THR A 670 -1.77 8.20 27.41
C THR A 670 -1.75 8.42 25.91
N VAL A 671 -1.69 7.34 25.14
CA VAL A 671 -1.86 7.38 23.67
C VAL A 671 -3.14 6.64 23.29
N LEU A 672 -3.92 7.23 22.39
CA LEU A 672 -5.04 6.59 21.70
C LEU A 672 -4.68 6.44 20.22
N GLU A 673 -4.36 5.22 19.83
CA GLU A 673 -3.99 4.89 18.47
C GLU A 673 -5.12 4.14 17.75
N TYR A 674 -5.63 4.73 16.66
CA TYR A 674 -6.72 4.17 15.89
C TYR A 674 -6.20 3.34 14.72
N TYR A 675 -6.92 2.27 14.37
CA TYR A 675 -6.76 1.53 13.13
C TYR A 675 -8.14 1.18 12.56
N LEU A 676 -8.42 1.61 11.32
CA LEU A 676 -9.72 1.41 10.68
C LEU A 676 -9.59 0.34 9.58
N GLY A 677 -10.01 -0.89 9.88
CA GLY A 677 -10.06 -1.99 8.90
C GLY A 677 -11.21 -1.84 7.90
N GLY A 678 -11.63 -2.93 7.25
CA GLY A 678 -12.85 -3.01 6.46
C GLY A 678 -14.09 -3.27 7.31
N ASP A 679 -14.07 -4.36 8.08
CA ASP A 679 -15.23 -4.87 8.82
C ASP A 679 -15.27 -4.38 10.26
N ARG A 680 -14.08 -4.19 10.86
CA ARG A 680 -13.91 -3.72 12.24
C ARG A 680 -12.94 -2.54 12.26
N SER A 681 -13.02 -1.78 13.34
CA SER A 681 -12.05 -0.72 13.68
C SER A 681 -11.62 -0.93 15.12
N TRP A 682 -10.41 -0.51 15.45
CA TRP A 682 -9.83 -0.66 16.78
C TRP A 682 -9.28 0.68 17.28
N VAL A 683 -9.23 0.81 18.60
CA VAL A 683 -8.37 1.76 19.29
C VAL A 683 -7.46 1.01 20.25
N PHE A 684 -6.17 1.27 20.13
CA PHE A 684 -5.11 0.84 21.03
C PHE A 684 -4.87 1.95 22.04
N ILE A 685 -4.86 1.59 23.31
CA ILE A 685 -4.74 2.51 24.43
C ILE A 685 -3.47 2.12 25.16
N ILE A 686 -2.50 3.04 25.16
CA ILE A 686 -1.24 2.88 25.88
C ILE A 686 -1.35 3.71 27.16
N SER A 687 -1.28 3.05 28.32
CA SER A 687 -1.50 3.67 29.63
C SER A 687 -0.33 4.56 30.06
N PRO A 688 -0.47 5.38 31.11
CA PRO A 688 0.64 6.10 31.75
C PRO A 688 1.79 5.22 32.26
N GLU A 689 1.57 3.91 32.35
CA GLU A 689 2.53 2.86 32.74
C GLU A 689 3.13 2.11 31.53
N GLY A 690 2.72 2.42 30.29
CA GLY A 690 3.14 1.72 29.07
C GLY A 690 2.40 0.41 28.81
N GLU A 691 1.29 0.14 29.50
CA GLU A 691 0.44 -1.04 29.23
C GLU A 691 -0.44 -0.80 28.00
N VAL A 692 -0.41 -1.73 27.05
CA VAL A 692 -1.18 -1.65 25.78
C VAL A 692 -2.44 -2.50 25.89
N VAL A 693 -3.61 -1.89 25.65
CA VAL A 693 -4.90 -2.57 25.57
C VAL A 693 -5.61 -2.18 24.28
N ALA A 694 -6.18 -3.14 23.54
CA ALA A 694 -6.94 -2.88 22.33
C ALA A 694 -8.45 -3.06 22.55
N HIS A 695 -9.25 -2.14 22.03
CA HIS A 695 -10.72 -2.20 22.05
C HIS A 695 -11.26 -2.14 20.61
N VAL A 696 -12.26 -2.97 20.30
CA VAL A 696 -13.03 -2.83 19.06
C VAL A 696 -13.96 -1.63 19.19
N LEU A 697 -13.98 -0.75 18.18
CA LEU A 697 -14.90 0.38 18.11
C LEU A 697 -16.32 -0.15 17.85
N SER A 698 -17.13 -0.18 18.90
CA SER A 698 -18.52 -0.64 18.87
C SER A 698 -19.50 0.49 19.18
N ARG A 699 -20.70 0.38 18.62
CA ARG A 699 -21.85 1.23 18.95
C ARG A 699 -22.39 0.91 20.36
N LEU A 700 -23.31 1.75 20.85
CA LEU A 700 -24.02 1.53 22.11
C LEU A 700 -24.84 0.23 22.19
N ASP A 701 -25.10 -0.45 21.07
CA ASP A 701 -25.70 -1.78 21.01
C ASP A 701 -24.64 -2.91 20.92
N GLU A 702 -23.40 -2.62 21.32
CA GLU A 702 -22.20 -3.49 21.35
C GLU A 702 -21.73 -4.02 19.98
N LYS A 703 -22.44 -3.71 18.89
CA LYS A 703 -22.04 -4.11 17.53
C LYS A 703 -20.85 -3.29 17.05
N PRO A 704 -19.85 -3.92 16.40
CA PRO A 704 -18.76 -3.21 15.73
C PRO A 704 -19.31 -2.15 14.77
N TRP A 705 -18.71 -0.96 14.76
CA TRP A 705 -19.03 0.07 13.78
C TRP A 705 -18.20 -0.18 12.50
N PRO A 706 -18.83 -0.53 11.36
CA PRO A 706 -18.07 -0.82 10.13
C PRO A 706 -17.38 0.45 9.62
N SER A 707 -16.12 0.35 9.22
CA SER A 707 -15.31 1.53 8.88
C SER A 707 -15.89 2.36 7.74
N ARG A 708 -16.60 1.75 6.77
CA ARG A 708 -17.35 2.48 5.73
C ARG A 708 -18.42 3.41 6.31
N GLN A 709 -19.11 3.00 7.38
CA GLN A 709 -20.11 3.83 8.07
C GLN A 709 -19.42 4.92 8.89
N LEU A 710 -18.25 4.64 9.48
CA LEU A 710 -17.46 5.64 10.20
C LEU A 710 -16.95 6.72 9.22
N VAL A 711 -16.36 6.32 8.09
CA VAL A 711 -15.97 7.21 6.97
C VAL A 711 -17.12 8.08 6.49
N THR A 712 -18.28 7.48 6.22
CA THR A 712 -19.47 8.21 5.78
C THR A 712 -19.94 9.20 6.86
N GLY A 713 -19.93 8.77 8.13
CA GLY A 713 -20.31 9.61 9.28
C GLY A 713 -19.38 10.81 9.48
N VAL A 714 -18.06 10.61 9.42
CA VAL A 714 -17.08 11.70 9.57
C VAL A 714 -17.19 12.71 8.42
N LYS A 715 -17.34 12.24 7.17
CA LYS A 715 -17.61 13.12 6.01
C LYS A 715 -18.91 13.91 6.20
N GLN A 716 -19.98 13.25 6.65
CA GLN A 716 -21.27 13.90 6.90
C GLN A 716 -21.18 14.94 8.02
N LEU A 717 -20.48 14.63 9.12
CA LEU A 717 -20.22 15.55 10.23
C LEU A 717 -19.50 16.82 9.74
N GLN A 718 -18.45 16.70 8.92
CA GLN A 718 -17.72 17.86 8.39
C GLN A 718 -18.62 18.76 7.53
N GLN A 719 -19.37 18.16 6.59
CA GLN A 719 -20.34 18.88 5.77
C GLN A 719 -21.47 19.52 6.61
N ASN A 720 -21.91 18.83 7.66
CA ASN A 720 -22.88 19.32 8.63
C ASN A 720 -22.33 20.55 9.37
N LEU A 721 -21.16 20.44 10.01
CA LEU A 721 -20.54 21.50 10.81
C LEU A 721 -20.39 22.81 10.02
N GLY A 722 -19.86 22.76 8.79
CA GLY A 722 -19.76 23.95 7.94
C GLY A 722 -21.12 24.53 7.55
N SER A 723 -22.05 23.69 7.08
CA SER A 723 -23.38 24.17 6.65
C SER A 723 -24.25 24.67 7.80
N GLN A 724 -24.12 24.08 9.00
CA GLN A 724 -24.79 24.48 10.23
C GLN A 724 -24.21 25.80 10.75
N ALA A 725 -22.89 25.98 10.77
CA ALA A 725 -22.26 27.24 11.14
C ALA A 725 -22.74 28.43 10.30
N VAL A 726 -22.85 28.25 8.96
CA VAL A 726 -23.43 29.28 8.07
C VAL A 726 -24.88 29.59 8.45
N LYS A 727 -25.71 28.56 8.69
CA LYS A 727 -27.11 28.73 9.13
C LYS A 727 -27.20 29.41 10.50
N MET A 728 -26.33 29.08 11.45
CA MET A 728 -26.32 29.68 12.80
C MET A 728 -26.05 31.18 12.74
N ARG A 729 -25.10 31.65 11.91
CA ARG A 729 -24.86 33.09 11.70
C ARG A 729 -26.11 33.79 11.13
N GLN A 730 -26.74 33.20 10.11
CA GLN A 730 -27.98 33.74 9.53
C GLN A 730 -29.12 33.81 10.55
N ARG A 731 -29.29 32.75 11.37
CA ARG A 731 -30.32 32.70 12.41
C ARG A 731 -30.05 33.66 13.57
N LEU A 732 -28.80 33.87 13.98
CA LEU A 732 -28.44 34.92 14.96
C LEU A 732 -28.90 36.30 14.47
N VAL A 733 -28.57 36.66 13.23
CA VAL A 733 -28.99 37.94 12.62
C VAL A 733 -30.52 38.05 12.54
N ALA A 734 -31.20 36.96 12.18
CA ALA A 734 -32.66 36.88 12.11
C ALA A 734 -33.35 36.76 13.49
N ARG A 735 -32.59 36.65 14.60
CA ARG A 735 -33.07 36.34 15.96
C ARG A 735 -33.96 35.09 16.04
N GLN A 736 -33.61 34.10 15.22
CA GLN A 736 -34.25 32.78 15.18
C GLN A 736 -33.53 31.80 16.10
N GLY A 737 -34.22 30.70 16.39
CA GLY A 737 -33.70 29.62 17.22
C GLY A 737 -32.57 28.82 16.58
N PHE A 738 -31.68 28.25 17.39
CA PHE A 738 -30.52 27.51 16.91
C PHE A 738 -30.84 26.03 16.67
N ASP A 739 -30.08 25.43 15.77
CA ASP A 739 -30.05 23.97 15.62
C ASP A 739 -28.97 23.43 16.55
N ASN A 740 -29.37 22.54 17.47
CA ASN A 740 -28.50 21.96 18.47
C ASN A 740 -28.28 20.46 18.23
N ALA A 741 -28.64 19.90 17.06
CA ALA A 741 -28.45 18.47 16.77
C ALA A 741 -26.97 18.03 16.76
N TRP A 742 -26.05 18.95 16.44
CA TRP A 742 -24.60 18.71 16.43
C TRP A 742 -24.05 18.12 17.73
N GLN A 743 -24.62 18.45 18.89
CA GLN A 743 -24.15 17.90 20.18
C GLN A 743 -24.48 16.42 20.32
N GLN A 744 -25.56 15.94 19.69
CA GLN A 744 -25.96 14.54 19.71
C GLN A 744 -25.03 13.72 18.81
N GLU A 745 -24.79 14.20 17.59
CA GLU A 745 -23.85 13.61 16.63
C GLU A 745 -22.44 13.45 17.26
N LEU A 746 -21.90 14.49 17.91
CA LEU A 746 -20.61 14.44 18.60
C LEU A 746 -20.60 13.62 19.89
N HIS A 747 -21.75 13.42 20.54
CA HIS A 747 -21.87 12.53 21.70
C HIS A 747 -21.95 11.06 21.27
N GLU A 748 -22.57 10.76 20.13
CA GLU A 748 -22.55 9.43 19.51
C GLU A 748 -21.11 9.05 19.12
N PHE A 749 -20.34 9.96 18.50
CA PHE A 749 -18.91 9.72 18.25
C PHE A 749 -18.11 9.52 19.54
N TYR A 750 -18.36 10.29 20.61
CA TYR A 750 -17.67 10.11 21.90
C TYR A 750 -17.93 8.74 22.51
N ASN A 751 -19.16 8.21 22.36
CA ASN A 751 -19.55 6.89 22.85
C ASN A 751 -18.98 5.71 22.07
N VAL A 752 -18.24 5.97 20.98
CA VAL A 752 -17.65 4.92 20.15
C VAL A 752 -16.15 5.08 20.02
N LEU A 753 -15.65 6.30 19.78
CA LEU A 753 -14.22 6.57 19.66
C LEU A 753 -13.49 6.44 21.00
N ILE A 754 -14.18 6.64 22.14
CA ILE A 754 -13.60 6.60 23.49
C ILE A 754 -14.25 5.47 24.32
N PRO A 755 -13.62 4.28 24.43
CA PRO A 755 -14.13 3.12 25.15
C PRO A 755 -14.50 3.44 26.61
N ASN A 756 -15.64 2.91 27.08
CA ASN A 756 -16.23 3.29 28.37
C ASN A 756 -15.34 2.98 29.58
N ASP A 757 -14.63 1.85 29.52
CA ASP A 757 -13.70 1.35 30.54
C ASP A 757 -12.38 2.13 30.58
N ALA A 758 -11.93 2.68 29.46
CA ALA A 758 -10.72 3.49 29.39
C ALA A 758 -10.91 4.97 29.83
N ARG A 759 -12.14 5.47 29.88
CA ARG A 759 -12.44 6.90 30.17
C ARG A 759 -11.86 7.40 31.48
N GLU A 760 -11.88 6.60 32.54
CA GLU A 760 -11.36 7.00 33.85
C GLU A 760 -9.83 7.14 33.85
N GLN A 761 -9.12 6.24 33.15
CA GLN A 761 -7.67 6.29 32.97
C GLN A 761 -7.24 7.48 32.10
N ILE A 762 -7.94 7.71 30.97
CA ILE A 762 -7.70 8.86 30.09
C ILE A 762 -7.88 10.18 30.87
N ALA A 763 -8.92 10.28 31.70
CA ALA A 763 -9.20 11.48 32.52
C ALA A 763 -8.16 11.75 33.62
N GLN A 764 -7.27 10.80 33.93
CA GLN A 764 -6.15 10.98 34.86
C GLN A 764 -4.84 11.40 34.17
N SER A 765 -4.83 11.45 32.83
CA SER A 765 -3.62 11.75 32.06
C SER A 765 -3.35 13.26 31.97
N GLU A 766 -2.08 13.65 31.96
CA GLU A 766 -1.65 15.05 31.78
C GLU A 766 -1.41 15.37 30.30
N SER A 767 -0.80 14.43 29.55
CA SER A 767 -0.67 14.51 28.09
C SER A 767 -1.48 13.37 27.45
N LEU A 768 -2.22 13.71 26.41
CA LEU A 768 -3.02 12.78 25.62
C LEU A 768 -2.67 12.96 24.15
N ILE A 769 -2.05 11.94 23.55
CA ILE A 769 -1.74 11.93 22.12
C ILE A 769 -2.76 11.05 21.41
N VAL A 770 -3.34 11.57 20.33
CA VAL A 770 -4.19 10.80 19.43
C VAL A 770 -3.41 10.49 18.16
N ILE A 771 -3.27 9.22 17.83
CA ILE A 771 -2.72 8.75 16.56
C ILE A 771 -3.91 8.32 15.69
N PRO A 772 -4.50 9.23 14.89
CA PRO A 772 -5.62 8.89 14.03
C PRO A 772 -5.22 7.94 12.89
N HIS A 773 -6.23 7.42 12.19
CA HIS A 773 -6.07 6.64 10.96
C HIS A 773 -7.20 7.02 9.98
N HIS A 774 -6.85 7.13 8.70
CA HIS A 774 -7.72 7.45 7.58
C HIS A 774 -8.54 8.73 7.85
N VAL A 775 -9.87 8.75 7.68
CA VAL A 775 -10.71 9.94 7.92
C VAL A 775 -10.56 10.60 9.30
N LEU A 776 -10.04 9.89 10.31
CA LEU A 776 -9.85 10.45 11.65
C LEU A 776 -8.75 11.52 11.70
N HIS A 777 -7.85 11.58 10.71
CA HIS A 777 -6.90 12.70 10.53
C HIS A 777 -7.62 14.06 10.42
N TYR A 778 -8.90 14.05 9.99
CA TYR A 778 -9.73 15.25 9.85
C TYR A 778 -10.86 15.34 10.89
N PHE A 779 -10.83 14.53 11.97
CA PHE A 779 -11.88 14.49 12.98
C PHE A 779 -11.59 15.43 14.18
N PRO A 780 -12.54 16.26 14.62
CA PRO A 780 -12.31 17.23 15.70
C PRO A 780 -12.45 16.59 17.09
N PHE A 781 -11.47 15.77 17.48
CA PHE A 781 -11.46 15.07 18.78
C PHE A 781 -11.69 16.00 19.98
N ALA A 782 -11.11 17.21 19.98
CA ALA A 782 -11.32 18.23 21.01
C ALA A 782 -12.81 18.56 21.27
N ALA A 783 -13.65 18.46 20.23
CA ALA A 783 -15.07 18.79 20.26
C ALA A 783 -16.01 17.60 20.54
N LEU A 784 -15.47 16.42 20.86
CA LEU A 784 -16.27 15.29 21.34
C LEU A 784 -17.11 15.72 22.54
N VAL A 785 -18.42 15.46 22.50
CA VAL A 785 -19.33 15.85 23.58
C VAL A 785 -19.37 14.74 24.62
N THR A 786 -18.85 15.01 25.81
CA THR A 786 -18.86 14.04 26.93
C THR A 786 -20.23 13.98 27.60
N LYS A 787 -20.93 15.11 27.64
CA LYS A 787 -22.26 15.25 28.25
C LYS A 787 -23.09 16.35 27.59
N LEU A 788 -24.33 15.99 27.26
CA LEU A 788 -25.30 16.83 26.57
C LEU A 788 -25.84 17.96 27.46
N ASP A 789 -26.24 19.07 26.85
CA ASP A 789 -27.05 20.13 27.47
C ASP A 789 -28.54 19.93 27.14
N ASP A 790 -29.22 19.12 27.96
CA ASP A 790 -30.66 18.87 27.88
C ASP A 790 -31.52 20.12 28.23
N ALA A 791 -30.92 21.16 28.81
CA ALA A 791 -31.60 22.40 29.17
C ALA A 791 -31.61 23.43 28.02
N ALA A 792 -30.98 23.11 26.89
CA ALA A 792 -30.96 23.94 25.68
C ALA A 792 -32.35 24.04 25.03
N ASP A 793 -33.08 25.10 25.34
CA ASP A 793 -34.30 25.45 24.60
C ASP A 793 -33.96 25.83 23.14
N SER A 794 -34.93 25.67 22.22
CA SER A 794 -34.71 25.93 20.79
C SER A 794 -34.37 27.38 20.45
N LYS A 795 -34.39 28.32 21.41
CA LYS A 795 -33.99 29.73 21.21
C LYS A 795 -32.55 30.00 21.66
N GLY A 796 -31.92 29.08 22.37
CA GLY A 796 -30.53 29.16 22.81
C GLY A 796 -29.59 28.23 22.05
N VAL A 797 -28.29 28.48 22.17
CA VAL A 797 -27.23 27.54 21.75
C VAL A 797 -26.93 26.61 22.91
N ALA A 798 -26.83 25.31 22.63
CA ALA A 798 -26.48 24.31 23.63
C ALA A 798 -25.07 24.52 24.20
N LYS A 799 -24.90 24.18 25.49
CA LYS A 799 -23.65 24.31 26.24
C LYS A 799 -23.19 22.96 26.80
N PRO A 800 -22.94 21.94 25.95
CA PRO A 800 -22.45 20.65 26.41
C PRO A 800 -21.08 20.77 27.10
N GLU A 801 -20.71 19.73 27.82
CA GLU A 801 -19.33 19.48 28.24
C GLU A 801 -18.61 18.78 27.07
N PHE A 802 -17.44 19.32 26.72
CA PHE A 802 -16.57 18.81 25.66
C PHE A 802 -15.43 18.00 26.27
N TRP A 803 -14.83 17.11 25.50
CA TRP A 803 -13.77 16.22 25.98
C TRP A 803 -12.54 17.00 26.46
N ILE A 804 -12.22 18.12 25.81
CA ILE A 804 -11.15 19.03 26.22
C ILE A 804 -11.36 19.71 27.58
N ASP A 805 -12.57 19.67 28.14
CA ASP A 805 -12.84 20.16 29.52
C ASP A 805 -12.27 19.23 30.60
N ALA A 806 -11.86 18.00 30.26
CA ALA A 806 -11.38 17.00 31.23
C ALA A 806 -10.00 17.34 31.85
N GLY A 807 -9.24 18.27 31.27
CA GLY A 807 -8.03 18.83 31.88
C GLY A 807 -6.69 18.38 31.28
N PHE A 808 -6.65 17.32 30.47
CA PHE A 808 -5.45 16.90 29.74
C PHE A 808 -5.02 17.93 28.67
N ASN A 809 -3.76 17.85 28.24
CA ASN A 809 -3.24 18.51 27.04
C ASN A 809 -3.42 17.58 25.83
N LEU A 810 -4.05 18.05 24.75
CA LEU A 810 -4.30 17.25 23.56
C LEU A 810 -3.25 17.53 22.47
N SER A 811 -2.68 16.47 21.91
CA SER A 811 -1.82 16.51 20.72
C SER A 811 -2.09 15.32 19.79
N PHE A 812 -1.47 15.32 18.62
CA PHE A 812 -1.65 14.30 17.59
C PHE A 812 -0.31 13.82 17.03
N ALA A 813 -0.24 12.60 16.50
CA ALA A 813 0.95 12.16 15.75
C ALA A 813 0.59 11.26 14.56
N PRO A 814 1.45 11.18 13.51
CA PRO A 814 1.22 10.28 12.38
C PRO A 814 1.35 8.80 12.75
N SER A 815 2.33 8.47 13.60
CA SER A 815 2.61 7.13 14.14
C SER A 815 3.29 7.27 15.51
N LEU A 816 3.34 6.20 16.30
CA LEU A 816 3.98 6.19 17.61
C LEU A 816 5.50 6.32 17.49
N SER A 817 6.07 5.59 16.52
CA SER A 817 7.46 5.70 16.05
C SER A 817 7.86 7.14 15.70
N THR A 818 7.06 7.85 14.90
CA THR A 818 7.29 9.25 14.54
C THR A 818 7.26 10.15 15.79
N TRP A 819 6.31 9.92 16.69
CA TRP A 819 6.17 10.70 17.92
C TRP A 819 7.36 10.56 18.87
N ASP A 820 7.86 9.33 19.11
CA ASP A 820 9.07 9.15 19.93
C ASP A 820 10.29 9.81 19.27
N LEU A 821 10.51 9.57 17.97
CA LEU A 821 11.64 10.14 17.22
C LEU A 821 11.70 11.67 17.35
N LEU A 822 10.58 12.37 17.09
CA LEU A 822 10.51 13.84 17.16
C LEU A 822 10.70 14.39 18.60
N ARG A 823 10.52 13.56 19.65
CA ARG A 823 10.78 13.95 21.04
C ARG A 823 12.25 13.81 21.44
N GLN A 824 13.01 12.89 20.84
CA GLN A 824 14.37 12.56 21.30
C GLN A 824 15.35 13.75 21.22
N ASN A 825 15.12 14.70 20.31
CA ASN A 825 15.99 15.86 20.06
C ASN A 825 15.34 17.23 20.36
N SER A 826 14.29 17.26 21.19
CA SER A 826 13.55 18.50 21.51
C SER A 826 14.42 19.59 22.15
N THR A 827 14.44 20.80 21.57
CA THR A 827 15.10 21.98 22.18
C THR A 827 14.15 23.19 22.26
N PRO A 828 14.28 24.06 23.29
CA PRO A 828 13.37 25.20 23.46
C PRO A 828 13.57 26.28 22.37
N LEU A 829 12.46 26.70 21.74
CA LEU A 829 12.47 27.69 20.67
C LEU A 829 13.05 29.03 21.15
N GLN A 830 13.99 29.60 20.39
CA GLN A 830 14.63 30.88 20.75
C GLN A 830 14.17 32.07 19.91
N SER A 831 13.77 31.82 18.65
CA SER A 831 13.33 32.84 17.70
C SER A 831 12.02 32.48 17.01
N ALA A 832 11.42 33.48 16.37
CA ALA A 832 10.22 33.31 15.58
C ALA A 832 10.30 34.09 14.26
N ASN A 833 9.70 33.55 13.20
CA ASN A 833 9.66 34.06 11.85
C ASN A 833 8.20 34.02 11.33
N ALA A 834 7.85 34.91 10.40
CA ALA A 834 6.49 34.94 9.86
C ALA A 834 6.43 35.23 8.37
N VAL A 835 5.46 34.63 7.70
CA VAL A 835 5.02 34.99 6.34
C VAL A 835 3.52 35.19 6.37
N GLY A 836 3.04 36.25 5.70
CA GLY A 836 1.61 36.50 5.57
C GLY A 836 1.26 37.13 4.22
N ILE A 837 0.36 36.47 3.47
CA ILE A 837 -0.11 36.92 2.16
C ILE A 837 -1.60 37.29 2.26
N VAL A 838 -1.88 38.59 2.13
CA VAL A 838 -3.24 39.13 2.25
C VAL A 838 -4.00 39.08 0.92
N GLU A 839 -3.34 39.45 -0.18
CA GLU A 839 -3.96 39.65 -1.51
C GLU A 839 -3.33 38.75 -2.57
N PHE A 840 -4.17 38.05 -3.34
CA PHE A 840 -3.81 37.13 -4.41
C PHE A 840 -4.49 37.58 -5.73
N GLU A 841 -3.96 37.17 -6.88
CA GLU A 841 -4.58 37.48 -8.17
C GLU A 841 -5.82 36.60 -8.43
N ASP A 842 -5.72 35.29 -8.15
CA ASP A 842 -6.76 34.29 -8.44
C ASP A 842 -7.45 33.69 -7.20
N ALA A 843 -7.22 34.24 -5.98
CA ALA A 843 -7.80 33.73 -4.74
C ALA A 843 -8.42 34.85 -3.86
N PRO A 844 -9.37 34.53 -2.96
CA PRO A 844 -9.99 35.52 -2.07
C PRO A 844 -8.98 36.23 -1.17
N ARG A 845 -9.22 37.51 -0.83
CA ARG A 845 -8.43 38.24 0.17
C ARG A 845 -8.61 37.60 1.55
N LEU A 846 -7.51 37.43 2.30
CA LEU A 846 -7.49 36.93 3.68
C LEU A 846 -7.21 38.07 4.67
N PRO A 847 -8.24 38.75 5.22
CA PRO A 847 -8.04 39.86 6.15
C PRO A 847 -7.51 39.40 7.53
N GLY A 848 -7.75 38.14 7.94
CA GLY A 848 -7.23 37.57 9.19
C GLY A 848 -5.70 37.58 9.29
N VAL A 849 -5.00 37.46 8.16
CA VAL A 849 -3.52 37.48 8.08
C VAL A 849 -2.91 38.73 8.72
N GLU A 850 -3.55 39.89 8.57
CA GLU A 850 -3.08 41.15 9.18
C GLU A 850 -3.12 41.09 10.72
N LEU A 851 -4.11 40.38 11.29
CA LEU A 851 -4.25 40.17 12.73
C LEU A 851 -3.25 39.13 13.22
N ASP A 852 -3.08 37.99 12.54
CA ASP A 852 -2.14 36.95 12.95
C ASP A 852 -0.69 37.47 13.01
N LEU A 853 -0.28 38.24 12.00
CA LEU A 853 1.02 38.93 11.98
C LEU A 853 1.17 40.04 13.03
N ALA A 854 0.07 40.57 13.57
CA ALA A 854 0.08 41.55 14.65
C ALA A 854 0.16 40.85 16.02
N ASN A 855 -0.64 39.82 16.22
CA ASN A 855 -0.71 38.96 17.42
C ASN A 855 0.66 38.33 17.69
N MET A 856 1.29 37.73 16.67
CA MET A 856 2.63 37.14 16.79
C MET A 856 3.70 38.15 17.23
N ARG A 857 3.71 39.36 16.63
CA ARG A 857 4.63 40.44 17.03
C ARG A 857 4.35 40.95 18.45
N LEU A 858 3.10 40.90 18.89
CA LEU A 858 2.69 41.30 20.23
C LEU A 858 3.08 40.27 21.28
N ALA A 859 3.02 38.98 20.99
CA ALA A 859 3.43 37.91 21.90
C ALA A 859 4.97 37.82 22.03
N PHE A 860 5.68 37.60 20.92
CA PHE A 860 7.12 37.32 20.90
C PHE A 860 8.00 38.58 20.82
N LYS A 861 7.70 39.61 21.62
CA LYS A 861 8.33 40.94 21.54
C LYS A 861 9.86 40.86 21.54
N GLY A 862 10.49 41.30 20.44
CA GLY A 862 11.95 41.31 20.29
C GLY A 862 12.59 39.95 19.98
N LYS A 863 11.78 38.87 19.88
CA LYS A 863 12.21 37.53 19.47
C LYS A 863 11.74 37.15 18.05
N VAL A 864 10.93 38.01 17.41
CA VAL A 864 10.57 37.87 15.99
C VAL A 864 11.71 38.42 15.12
N ASN A 865 12.41 37.53 14.39
CA ASN A 865 13.57 37.86 13.58
C ASN A 865 13.17 38.44 12.21
N LYS A 866 12.35 37.72 11.43
CA LYS A 866 11.96 38.09 10.07
C LYS A 866 10.45 38.00 9.91
N VAL A 867 9.83 39.04 9.33
CA VAL A 867 8.43 39.00 8.87
C VAL A 867 8.40 39.38 7.40
N VAL A 868 7.96 38.45 6.55
CA VAL A 868 7.87 38.63 5.10
C VAL A 868 6.43 39.00 4.74
N PRO A 869 6.16 40.25 4.31
CA PRO A 869 4.83 40.67 3.86
C PRO A 869 4.54 40.17 2.43
N GLY A 870 3.25 40.02 2.10
CA GLY A 870 2.75 39.30 0.93
C GLY A 870 3.47 39.47 -0.41
N ASP A 871 3.87 40.68 -0.81
CA ASP A 871 4.56 40.89 -2.11
C ASP A 871 6.01 40.41 -2.12
N LYS A 872 6.56 40.04 -0.97
CA LYS A 872 7.90 39.44 -0.80
C LYS A 872 7.84 37.98 -0.37
N ALA A 873 6.65 37.42 -0.18
CA ALA A 873 6.43 36.03 0.18
C ALA A 873 6.58 35.12 -1.05
N THR A 874 7.68 35.28 -1.80
CA THR A 874 8.00 34.38 -2.90
C THR A 874 8.41 33.03 -2.37
N GLU A 875 8.22 31.98 -3.16
CA GLU A 875 8.50 30.61 -2.75
C GLU A 875 9.94 30.43 -2.24
N ALA A 876 10.93 30.97 -2.98
CA ALA A 876 12.32 30.97 -2.53
C ALA A 876 12.55 31.66 -1.17
N ASN A 877 11.77 32.69 -0.83
CA ASN A 877 11.83 33.35 0.48
C ASN A 877 11.16 32.54 1.61
N VAL A 878 10.21 31.67 1.26
CA VAL A 878 9.55 30.73 2.18
C VAL A 878 10.45 29.53 2.44
N ILE A 879 11.04 28.94 1.40
CA ILE A 879 12.05 27.87 1.51
C ILE A 879 13.21 28.34 2.42
N ASN A 880 13.74 29.55 2.18
CA ASN A 880 14.77 30.16 3.04
C ASN A 880 14.35 30.36 4.52
N LEU A 881 13.05 30.38 4.83
CA LEU A 881 12.52 30.47 6.20
C LEU A 881 12.24 29.11 6.83
N LEU A 882 11.95 28.08 6.01
CA LEU A 882 11.85 26.69 6.45
C LEU A 882 13.22 26.14 6.85
N GLN A 883 14.29 26.59 6.18
CA GLN A 883 15.69 26.33 6.53
C GLN A 883 16.22 27.27 7.64
N GLN A 884 15.40 27.57 8.66
CA GLN A 884 15.82 28.33 9.84
C GLN A 884 15.14 27.82 11.13
N PRO A 885 15.88 27.59 12.22
CA PRO A 885 15.31 27.11 13.47
C PRO A 885 14.41 28.13 14.19
N GLY A 886 13.48 27.60 14.99
CA GLY A 886 12.47 28.34 15.73
C GLY A 886 11.04 28.18 15.19
N LEU A 887 10.18 29.10 15.59
CA LEU A 887 8.76 29.12 15.19
C LEU A 887 8.59 29.79 13.83
N LEU A 888 7.89 29.17 12.86
CA LEU A 888 7.46 29.79 11.61
C LEU A 888 5.93 29.91 11.53
N LEU A 889 5.40 31.13 11.61
CA LEU A 889 4.00 31.40 11.25
C LEU A 889 3.86 31.50 9.73
N PHE A 890 2.99 30.67 9.16
CA PHE A 890 2.67 30.68 7.75
C PHE A 890 1.17 30.94 7.54
N SER A 891 0.82 32.16 7.11
CA SER A 891 -0.56 32.62 6.98
C SER A 891 -0.89 32.96 5.53
N THR A 892 -1.57 32.04 4.84
CA THR A 892 -1.81 32.06 3.39
C THR A 892 -2.99 31.14 3.02
N HIS A 893 -3.29 30.96 1.73
CA HIS A 893 -4.18 29.89 1.29
C HIS A 893 -3.43 28.55 1.20
N GLY A 894 -4.05 27.49 1.72
CA GLY A 894 -3.66 26.11 1.47
C GLY A 894 -4.67 25.42 0.55
N GLN A 895 -4.20 24.46 -0.24
CA GLN A 895 -5.05 23.57 -1.02
C GLN A 895 -4.58 22.13 -0.81
N ASN A 896 -5.39 21.35 -0.11
CA ASN A 896 -5.24 19.90 -0.06
C ASN A 896 -5.82 19.31 -1.36
N LEU A 897 -5.09 18.39 -2.01
CA LEU A 897 -5.51 17.67 -3.21
C LEU A 897 -5.56 16.16 -2.90
N PRO A 898 -6.67 15.62 -2.38
CA PRO A 898 -6.72 14.22 -1.95
C PRO A 898 -6.44 13.19 -3.07
N ASP A 899 -6.76 13.53 -4.34
CA ASP A 899 -6.50 12.66 -5.51
C ASP A 899 -5.00 12.61 -5.87
N ASN A 900 -4.22 13.59 -5.41
CA ASN A 900 -2.78 13.68 -5.61
C ASN A 900 -2.14 14.37 -4.41
N PRO A 901 -2.05 13.70 -3.24
CA PRO A 901 -1.73 14.34 -1.96
C PRO A 901 -0.38 15.07 -1.97
N LEU A 902 0.63 14.51 -2.64
CA LEU A 902 1.94 15.14 -2.84
C LEU A 902 1.88 16.46 -3.62
N MET A 903 0.85 16.68 -4.45
CA MET A 903 0.62 17.95 -5.15
C MET A 903 -0.28 18.91 -4.36
N SER A 904 -0.69 18.58 -3.13
CA SER A 904 -1.24 19.57 -2.19
C SER A 904 -0.23 20.68 -1.97
N TYR A 905 -0.67 21.94 -1.88
CA TYR A 905 0.24 23.08 -1.86
C TYR A 905 -0.20 24.20 -0.91
N LEU A 906 0.77 25.02 -0.53
CA LEU A 906 0.55 26.31 0.09
C LEU A 906 0.87 27.41 -0.93
N LEU A 907 0.00 28.42 -1.04
CA LEU A 907 0.19 29.50 -2.00
C LEU A 907 1.26 30.49 -1.51
N CYS A 908 2.24 30.71 -2.37
CA CYS A 908 3.28 31.73 -2.28
C CYS A 908 3.06 32.78 -3.39
N ARG A 909 3.99 33.74 -3.52
CA ARG A 909 4.20 34.45 -4.79
C ARG A 909 5.11 33.59 -5.67
N SER A 910 4.81 33.52 -6.97
CA SER A 910 5.76 33.01 -7.95
C SER A 910 6.99 33.92 -8.03
N ASP A 911 8.11 33.35 -8.48
CA ASP A 911 9.32 34.11 -8.79
C ASP A 911 9.94 33.65 -10.12
N ALA A 912 11.24 33.80 -10.31
CA ALA A 912 11.89 33.48 -11.59
C ALA A 912 12.13 31.96 -11.77
N GLU A 913 12.11 31.21 -10.67
CA GLU A 913 12.47 29.79 -10.61
C GLU A 913 11.29 28.92 -10.17
N HIS A 914 10.33 29.49 -9.42
CA HIS A 914 9.21 28.76 -8.81
C HIS A 914 7.83 29.26 -9.26
N ASP A 915 6.84 28.36 -9.32
CA ASP A 915 5.48 28.66 -9.82
C ASP A 915 4.55 29.32 -8.77
N GLY A 916 4.97 29.40 -7.51
CA GLY A 916 4.23 29.99 -6.41
C GLY A 916 3.33 29.00 -5.65
N LYS A 917 3.47 27.69 -5.85
CA LYS A 917 2.77 26.64 -5.13
C LYS A 917 3.76 25.69 -4.46
N LEU A 918 4.15 26.00 -3.22
CA LEU A 918 5.01 25.11 -2.44
C LEU A 918 4.25 23.80 -2.13
N THR A 919 4.56 22.74 -2.87
CA THR A 919 3.87 21.45 -2.83
C THR A 919 4.39 20.54 -1.72
N GLY A 920 3.58 19.55 -1.33
CA GLY A 920 4.01 18.46 -0.45
C GLY A 920 5.23 17.71 -1.00
N ARG A 921 5.29 17.49 -2.32
CA ARG A 921 6.43 16.89 -3.02
C ARG A 921 7.71 17.68 -2.81
N GLU A 922 7.67 18.99 -3.01
CA GLU A 922 8.84 19.85 -2.81
C GLU A 922 9.27 19.87 -1.34
N LEU A 923 8.31 19.95 -0.41
CA LEU A 923 8.58 19.87 1.02
C LEU A 923 9.32 18.57 1.40
N TYR A 924 8.82 17.41 0.95
CA TYR A 924 9.49 16.11 1.20
C TYR A 924 10.90 16.03 0.61
N SER A 925 11.19 16.78 -0.47
CA SER A 925 12.50 16.79 -1.13
C SER A 925 13.53 17.78 -0.55
N MET A 926 13.21 18.47 0.57
CA MET A 926 14.11 19.47 1.17
C MET A 926 14.21 19.33 2.70
N PRO A 927 15.40 19.51 3.31
CA PRO A 927 15.51 19.60 4.77
C PRO A 927 14.86 20.88 5.30
N ILE A 928 14.09 20.74 6.38
CA ILE A 928 13.38 21.79 7.10
C ILE A 928 13.94 21.89 8.52
N GLU A 929 14.54 23.02 8.86
CA GLU A 929 15.06 23.31 10.20
C GLU A 929 14.02 24.00 11.12
N ALA A 930 12.88 24.44 10.57
CA ALA A 930 11.85 25.15 11.33
C ALA A 930 11.12 24.22 12.32
N ASP A 931 11.56 24.24 13.59
CA ASP A 931 11.11 23.35 14.65
C ASP A 931 9.59 23.35 14.88
N LEU A 932 8.93 24.53 14.83
CA LEU A 932 7.48 24.66 15.01
C LEU A 932 6.85 25.47 13.87
N ILE A 933 6.04 24.83 13.03
CA ILE A 933 5.32 25.52 11.94
C ILE A 933 3.85 25.71 12.32
N VAL A 934 3.37 26.95 12.21
CA VAL A 934 1.97 27.33 12.49
C VAL A 934 1.31 27.73 11.19
N MET A 935 0.51 26.82 10.60
CA MET A 935 -0.25 27.05 9.37
C MET A 935 -1.61 27.69 9.67
N SER A 936 -1.66 29.02 9.65
CA SER A 936 -2.93 29.77 9.62
C SER A 936 -3.41 29.85 8.16
N ALA A 937 -3.78 28.69 7.62
CA ALA A 937 -4.17 28.50 6.23
C ALA A 937 -5.44 27.65 6.12
N CYS A 938 -6.30 27.95 5.13
CA CYS A 938 -7.45 27.12 4.82
C CYS A 938 -7.00 25.70 4.45
N TYR A 939 -7.62 24.71 5.08
CA TYR A 939 -7.44 23.30 4.77
C TYR A 939 -8.75 22.73 4.22
N SER A 940 -9.25 23.28 3.11
CA SER A 940 -10.49 22.84 2.44
C SER A 940 -10.31 21.52 1.67
N GLY A 941 -9.60 20.57 2.27
CA GLY A 941 -9.57 19.18 1.85
C GLY A 941 -10.85 18.48 2.26
N LEU A 942 -11.95 18.73 1.53
CA LEU A 942 -12.98 17.71 1.41
C LEU A 942 -12.26 16.44 0.98
N ALA A 943 -12.23 15.42 1.84
CA ALA A 943 -11.65 14.11 1.56
C ALA A 943 -12.51 13.33 0.54
N ASP A 944 -12.97 14.02 -0.50
CA ASP A 944 -13.90 13.49 -1.48
C ASP A 944 -13.23 12.35 -2.23
N ARG A 945 -11.96 12.45 -2.64
CA ARG A 945 -11.29 11.38 -3.40
C ARG A 945 -9.81 11.21 -3.06
N SER A 946 -9.46 10.21 -2.25
CA SER A 946 -8.13 9.58 -2.27
C SER A 946 -8.35 8.06 -2.29
N PRO A 947 -7.95 7.33 -3.34
CA PRO A 947 -8.30 5.93 -3.54
C PRO A 947 -7.41 4.90 -2.83
N LEU A 948 -6.44 5.32 -2.00
CA LEU A 948 -5.46 4.41 -1.40
C LEU A 948 -6.03 3.65 -0.19
N PRO A 949 -5.86 2.31 -0.12
CA PRO A 949 -6.23 1.51 1.06
C PRO A 949 -5.32 1.68 2.29
N SER A 950 -4.11 2.24 2.14
CA SER A 950 -3.22 2.59 3.24
C SER A 950 -3.62 3.92 3.92
N ASP A 951 -3.01 4.24 5.07
CA ASP A 951 -3.32 5.44 5.87
C ASP A 951 -2.88 6.78 5.22
N ASP A 952 -2.44 6.75 3.96
CA ASP A 952 -1.63 7.83 3.38
C ASP A 952 -2.46 8.91 2.69
N LEU A 953 -3.17 9.65 3.54
CA LEU A 953 -3.46 11.05 3.27
C LEU A 953 -2.16 11.85 3.46
N PHE A 954 -1.27 11.86 2.46
CA PHE A 954 -0.02 12.66 2.48
C PHE A 954 -0.32 14.18 2.48
N GLY A 955 -0.74 14.70 3.63
CA GLY A 955 -0.98 16.12 3.83
C GLY A 955 0.33 16.89 4.03
N LEU A 956 0.28 18.19 3.77
CA LEU A 956 1.37 19.14 4.03
C LEU A 956 1.93 19.02 5.45
N GLN A 957 1.07 18.76 6.44
CA GLN A 957 1.47 18.49 7.82
C GLN A 957 2.46 17.31 7.95
N ARG A 958 2.22 16.19 7.26
CA ARG A 958 3.10 15.00 7.32
C ARG A 958 4.41 15.25 6.55
N ALA A 959 4.34 16.00 5.45
CA ALA A 959 5.53 16.48 4.73
C ALA A 959 6.43 17.34 5.62
N LEU A 960 5.85 18.34 6.29
CA LEU A 960 6.61 19.22 7.20
C LEU A 960 7.24 18.46 8.37
N LEU A 961 6.49 17.56 9.02
CA LEU A 961 7.00 16.75 10.14
C LEU A 961 8.13 15.81 9.71
N HIS A 962 7.94 15.11 8.59
CA HIS A 962 8.96 14.19 8.07
C HIS A 962 10.26 14.93 7.70
N SER A 963 10.13 16.08 7.05
CA SER A 963 11.28 16.82 6.50
C SER A 963 12.11 17.57 7.55
N GLY A 964 11.78 17.43 8.84
CA GLY A 964 12.57 17.93 9.98
C GLY A 964 11.84 18.86 10.95
N SER A 965 10.60 19.29 10.66
CA SER A 965 9.83 20.08 11.63
C SER A 965 9.40 19.21 12.81
N GLN A 966 9.69 19.62 14.04
CA GLN A 966 9.36 18.83 15.22
C GLN A 966 7.85 18.82 15.52
N THR A 967 7.17 19.94 15.24
CA THR A 967 5.76 20.12 15.54
C THR A 967 5.07 21.01 14.50
N VAL A 968 3.85 20.65 14.11
CA VAL A 968 3.03 21.43 13.18
C VAL A 968 1.67 21.73 13.81
N LEU A 969 1.27 23.00 13.82
CA LEU A 969 -0.10 23.43 14.11
C LEU A 969 -0.82 23.70 12.79
N SER A 970 -1.93 23.02 12.55
CA SER A 970 -2.70 23.08 11.30
C SER A 970 -4.21 23.23 11.55
N GLY A 971 -4.95 23.67 10.53
CA GLY A 971 -6.41 23.69 10.53
C GLY A 971 -7.01 22.41 9.93
N LEU A 972 -8.12 21.93 10.49
CA LEU A 972 -8.90 20.78 9.98
C LEU A 972 -9.83 21.17 8.82
N TRP A 973 -10.21 22.45 8.72
CA TRP A 973 -11.10 23.02 7.70
C TRP A 973 -10.87 24.54 7.59
N ASP A 974 -11.70 25.24 6.80
CA ASP A 974 -11.63 26.71 6.64
C ASP A 974 -11.72 27.47 7.97
N ILE A 975 -10.65 28.18 8.31
CA ILE A 975 -10.54 29.00 9.52
C ILE A 975 -11.50 30.20 9.41
N TYR A 976 -12.29 30.45 10.46
CA TYR A 976 -13.21 31.60 10.47
C TYR A 976 -12.53 32.87 10.99
N ASP A 977 -12.41 33.89 10.13
CA ASP A 977 -11.74 35.19 10.37
C ASP A 977 -12.05 35.85 11.73
N ALA A 978 -13.25 35.66 12.30
CA ALA A 978 -13.64 36.31 13.55
C ALA A 978 -13.29 35.54 14.83
N THR A 979 -12.85 34.28 14.73
CA THR A 979 -12.49 33.44 15.89
C THR A 979 -11.09 32.84 15.78
N GLY A 980 -10.61 32.53 14.56
CA GLY A 980 -9.26 32.02 14.32
C GLY A 980 -8.15 32.89 14.92
N PRO A 981 -8.10 34.20 14.62
CA PRO A 981 -7.09 35.11 15.20
C PRO A 981 -7.19 35.29 16.72
N ILE A 982 -8.35 35.06 17.34
CA ILE A 982 -8.51 35.11 18.80
C ILE A 982 -7.79 33.91 19.44
N LEU A 983 -8.03 32.71 18.90
CA LEU A 983 -7.42 31.47 19.38
C LEU A 983 -5.91 31.47 19.17
N ILE A 984 -5.45 31.93 18.00
CA ILE A 984 -4.01 32.05 17.69
C ILE A 984 -3.33 33.12 18.55
N ASN A 985 -4.01 34.21 18.92
CA ASN A 985 -3.43 35.18 19.86
C ASN A 985 -3.19 34.56 21.25
N GLU A 986 -4.19 33.89 21.84
CA GLU A 986 -4.01 33.27 23.15
C GLU A 986 -2.96 32.14 23.10
N PHE A 987 -2.93 31.36 22.01
CA PHE A 987 -1.89 30.35 21.78
C PHE A 987 -0.49 30.96 21.78
N PHE A 988 -0.27 32.05 21.05
CA PHE A 988 1.03 32.73 21.03
C PHE A 988 1.38 33.37 22.37
N GLU A 989 0.43 33.96 23.10
CA GLU A 989 0.67 34.48 24.44
C GLU A 989 1.11 33.38 25.42
N ARG A 990 0.50 32.19 25.34
CA ARG A 990 0.86 31.01 26.14
C ARG A 990 2.23 30.44 25.78
N MET A 991 2.49 30.24 24.49
CA MET A 991 3.81 29.84 23.99
C MET A 991 4.91 30.80 24.44
N ALA A 992 4.69 32.11 24.33
CA ALA A 992 5.66 33.13 24.76
C ALA A 992 5.92 33.14 26.28
N ASN A 993 5.00 32.59 27.07
CA ASN A 993 5.16 32.38 28.52
C ASN A 993 5.80 31.02 28.87
N GLY A 994 6.10 30.16 27.88
CA GLY A 994 6.75 28.87 28.08
C GLY A 994 5.82 27.69 28.33
N GLU A 995 4.53 27.79 27.95
CA GLU A 995 3.69 26.60 27.82
C GLU A 995 4.05 25.84 26.52
N ASP A 996 4.00 24.50 26.54
CA ASP A 996 4.21 23.67 25.35
C ASP A 996 3.06 23.82 24.34
N ALA A 997 3.32 23.61 23.05
CA ALA A 997 2.33 23.89 21.99
C ALA A 997 0.99 23.15 22.17
N ALA A 998 1.03 21.87 22.56
CA ALA A 998 -0.16 21.08 22.84
C ALA A 998 -1.01 21.71 23.96
N LYS A 999 -0.36 22.11 25.06
CA LYS A 999 -0.97 22.78 26.20
C LYS A 999 -1.49 24.17 25.85
N ALA A 1000 -0.66 24.98 25.18
CA ALA A 1000 -0.99 26.33 24.76
C ALA A 1000 -2.26 26.37 23.88
N LEU A 1001 -2.41 25.42 22.93
CA LEU A 1001 -3.60 25.32 22.10
C LEU A 1001 -4.81 24.83 22.93
N THR A 1002 -4.61 23.77 23.73
CA THR A 1002 -5.67 23.17 24.55
C THR A 1002 -6.30 24.20 25.49
N GLU A 1003 -5.47 24.95 26.23
CA GLU A 1003 -5.94 25.97 27.16
C GLU A 1003 -6.56 27.18 26.44
N SER A 1004 -6.08 27.53 25.23
CA SER A 1004 -6.71 28.59 24.42
C SER A 1004 -8.12 28.22 23.97
N GLN A 1005 -8.33 26.97 23.53
CA GLN A 1005 -9.65 26.44 23.20
C GLN A 1005 -10.57 26.39 24.43
N ARG A 1006 -10.06 25.93 25.58
CA ARG A 1006 -10.80 25.86 26.85
C ARG A 1006 -11.16 27.25 27.41
N SER A 1007 -10.23 28.21 27.34
CA SER A 1007 -10.42 29.61 27.69
C SER A 1007 -11.54 30.24 26.85
N PHE A 1008 -11.45 30.09 25.53
CA PHE A 1008 -12.48 30.54 24.59
C PHE A 1008 -13.86 29.94 24.93
N LEU A 1009 -13.95 28.62 25.10
CA LEU A 1009 -15.19 27.94 25.50
C LEU A 1009 -15.78 28.51 26.81
N ASN A 1010 -14.95 28.74 27.81
CA ASN A 1010 -15.38 29.27 29.10
C ASN A 1010 -15.85 30.74 29.02
N GLU A 1011 -15.21 31.59 28.21
CA GLU A 1011 -15.71 32.94 27.92
C GLU A 1011 -17.10 32.88 27.27
N ARG A 1012 -17.25 32.05 26.22
CA ARG A 1012 -18.49 31.91 25.43
C ARG A 1012 -19.64 31.27 26.23
N ARG A 1013 -19.35 30.33 27.13
CA ARG A 1013 -20.33 29.78 28.09
C ARG A 1013 -20.89 30.88 29.01
N ASN A 1014 -20.11 31.91 29.31
CA ASN A 1014 -20.52 33.02 30.18
C ASN A 1014 -21.14 34.23 29.45
N SER A 1015 -20.99 34.37 28.12
CA SER A 1015 -21.40 35.57 27.38
C SER A 1015 -22.92 35.75 27.18
N GLY A 1016 -23.70 34.65 27.18
CA GLY A 1016 -25.17 34.73 27.06
C GLY A 1016 -25.84 33.40 26.67
N LYS A 1017 -27.12 33.46 26.25
CA LYS A 1017 -27.85 32.29 25.70
C LYS A 1017 -27.74 32.15 24.16
N THR A 1018 -27.31 33.20 23.46
CA THR A 1018 -27.32 33.29 21.99
C THR A 1018 -25.91 33.43 21.44
N GLU A 1019 -25.03 32.48 21.78
CA GLU A 1019 -23.60 32.52 21.46
C GLU A 1019 -23.26 31.42 20.43
N PRO A 1020 -23.36 31.68 19.11
CA PRO A 1020 -23.14 30.66 18.09
C PRO A 1020 -21.69 30.18 18.03
N TRP A 1021 -20.72 30.93 18.58
CA TRP A 1021 -19.31 30.54 18.57
C TRP A 1021 -18.98 29.33 19.45
N LEU A 1022 -19.93 28.84 20.27
CA LEU A 1022 -19.80 27.55 20.97
C LEU A 1022 -19.86 26.35 20.02
N HIS A 1023 -20.43 26.52 18.82
CA HIS A 1023 -20.49 25.46 17.82
C HIS A 1023 -19.08 25.09 17.33
N PRO A 1024 -18.67 23.81 17.34
CA PRO A 1024 -17.29 23.36 17.11
C PRO A 1024 -16.56 23.93 15.90
N TYR A 1025 -17.27 24.14 14.78
CA TYR A 1025 -16.73 24.77 13.56
C TYR A 1025 -15.91 26.06 13.83
N PHE A 1026 -16.27 26.84 14.87
CA PHE A 1026 -15.65 28.13 15.17
C PHE A 1026 -14.42 28.07 16.07
N TRP A 1027 -14.15 26.94 16.76
CA TRP A 1027 -13.09 26.87 17.77
C TRP A 1027 -12.24 25.59 17.72
N ALA A 1028 -12.83 24.46 17.31
CA ALA A 1028 -12.17 23.16 17.21
C ALA A 1028 -11.45 22.95 15.87
N VAL A 1029 -11.12 24.05 15.17
CA VAL A 1029 -10.48 24.00 13.84
C VAL A 1029 -9.00 23.65 13.91
N TYR A 1030 -8.30 24.05 14.97
CA TYR A 1030 -6.85 23.84 15.08
C TYR A 1030 -6.50 22.54 15.81
N THR A 1031 -5.44 21.88 15.34
CA THR A 1031 -4.75 20.76 15.99
C THR A 1031 -3.24 21.03 16.04
N VAL A 1032 -2.55 20.39 16.99
CA VAL A 1032 -1.08 20.39 17.11
C VAL A 1032 -0.61 18.95 16.96
N SER A 1033 0.35 18.72 16.06
CA SER A 1033 0.86 17.39 15.76
C SER A 1033 2.39 17.30 15.75
N GLY A 1034 2.94 16.16 16.15
CA GLY A 1034 4.38 15.92 16.28
C GLY A 1034 4.81 15.85 17.74
N ASN A 1035 5.96 16.43 18.07
CA ASN A 1035 6.49 16.56 19.43
C ASN A 1035 5.52 17.37 20.33
N ASP A 1036 5.08 16.78 21.45
CA ASP A 1036 4.14 17.39 22.41
C ASP A 1036 4.82 18.30 23.46
N GLN A 1037 6.15 18.37 23.47
CA GLN A 1037 6.97 19.09 24.47
C GLN A 1037 7.68 20.34 23.93
N ILE A 1038 7.28 20.82 22.74
CA ILE A 1038 7.89 22.00 22.13
C ILE A 1038 7.36 23.28 22.79
N HIS A 1039 8.26 24.12 23.31
CA HIS A 1039 7.91 25.36 24.00
C HIS A 1039 8.90 26.48 23.68
N PHE A 1040 8.50 27.73 23.93
CA PHE A 1040 9.39 28.88 23.76
C PHE A 1040 10.26 29.09 25.00
N SER A 1041 11.55 29.34 24.79
CA SER A 1041 12.51 29.63 25.85
C SER A 1041 12.12 30.88 26.65
N THR A 1042 11.93 30.70 27.95
CA THR A 1042 11.60 31.76 28.92
C THR A 1042 12.84 32.48 29.47
N ALA A 1043 14.05 32.03 29.09
CA ALA A 1043 15.29 32.74 29.39
C ALA A 1043 15.28 34.16 28.76
N LYS A 1044 15.94 35.10 29.46
CA LYS A 1044 16.03 36.52 29.10
C LYS A 1044 17.39 36.88 28.52
#